data_AF-A0A1W9I913-F1
#
_entry.id   AF-A0A1W9I913-F1
#
_cell.length_a   1.000
_cell.length_b   1.000
_cell.length_c   1.000
_cell.angle_alpha   90.00
_cell.angle_beta   90.00
_cell.angle_gamma   90.00
#
_symmetry.space_group_name_H-M   'P 1'
#
loop_
_entity.id
_entity.type
_entity.pdbx_description
1 polymer ?
#
loop_
_entity_poly.entity_id
_entity_poly.type
_entity_poly.pdbx_seq_one_letter_code
_entity_poly.pdbx_strand_id
1 'polypeptide(L)'
;MKKLVFQFLAGALFLFPAVACAQTIKIGVAGPMDGSNRRLGQQLKNGVTEAVEAINASTNARGQKYSVNVYHDACDSEQATKIVHQAKNDGVKIIIGHFCNGSSMAASRLYDDLDMLMISPASSETRLTERQLWNTFRVAGRDDQQGAVAAQYILKNFAGKKIAILHDRTAYGSSLADETRKALNAGGLKERFSETFRQLDRDFTGIVSRLRAESIDLVHVSGLYDEIGPLLRQMRSHGLQTILMSGNGIVAREFAGAAGPAVDGALFTFGPEAALTSSAAHDFFKTLSRRNVNPEGHTIFAYAATQAIAQAVAAAKSAEPRQVAAALKNGTFSTALGQLSFDAKGDRRQASYVVYQWNENGYRQYYVPPVGAATPVAASPPSPPVVQAPPPAPPPPVVQAPPPPAPPPVVANVPPPKQVAPVAAPKAAAPPDRRVALVIGNSAYKNVSPLTNPQRDASTIATALRQSGFQSVTLVTDLDRNKLTAALQKFAEVAETADWSVVYFAGHGMEIGGVNYLIPIDAKLGSDRDIEFQAVSLNTVLNAAERAKKLRLVILDACRDNPFAAQMKRTMANATRSVGRGLAFVEPEAGTMVVYAAKHGETALDGSGSNSPFATALAKNLLTPGLEVRLLFDTVRDDVMDSTDRKQQPFSYGSISARQQFYFTAAR
;
A
#
# COMPACT_ATOMS: atom_id res chain seq x y z
N MET A 1 2.17 -96.86 -7.96
CA MET A 1 1.17 -96.27 -8.88
C MET A 1 0.35 -95.23 -8.13
N LYS A 2 0.09 -94.07 -8.77
CA LYS A 2 -0.90 -93.02 -8.46
C LYS A 2 -0.51 -91.89 -7.48
N LYS A 3 0.23 -90.94 -8.07
CA LYS A 3 0.01 -89.48 -8.16
C LYS A 3 -0.41 -88.68 -6.90
N LEU A 4 0.57 -87.91 -6.45
CA LEU A 4 0.51 -86.68 -5.65
C LEU A 4 -0.21 -85.57 -6.46
N VAL A 5 -1.19 -84.88 -5.86
CA VAL A 5 -1.72 -83.60 -6.36
C VAL A 5 -1.77 -82.64 -5.17
N PHE A 6 -0.76 -81.78 -5.07
CA PHE A 6 -0.73 -80.61 -4.19
C PHE A 6 -1.31 -79.44 -5.00
N GLN A 7 -2.47 -78.93 -4.60
CA GLN A 7 -3.03 -77.70 -5.17
C GLN A 7 -2.26 -76.50 -4.62
N PHE A 8 -1.48 -75.85 -5.49
CA PHE A 8 -0.92 -74.52 -5.26
C PHE A 8 -2.04 -73.48 -5.35
N LEU A 9 -2.38 -72.84 -4.24
CA LEU A 9 -3.14 -71.60 -4.23
C LEU A 9 -2.14 -70.46 -4.51
N ALA A 10 -1.97 -70.10 -5.78
CA ALA A 10 -1.19 -68.92 -6.17
C ALA A 10 -2.02 -67.66 -5.87
N GLY A 11 -1.83 -67.08 -4.68
CA GLY A 11 -2.31 -65.74 -4.38
C GLY A 11 -1.57 -64.72 -5.22
N ALA A 12 -2.19 -64.24 -6.29
CA ALA A 12 -1.69 -63.11 -7.07
C ALA A 12 -1.74 -61.85 -6.20
N LEU A 13 -0.61 -61.52 -5.58
CA LEU A 13 -0.39 -60.24 -4.92
C LEU A 13 -0.34 -59.17 -6.02
N PHE A 14 -1.48 -58.52 -6.30
CA PHE A 14 -1.51 -57.32 -7.12
C PHE A 14 -0.73 -56.22 -6.38
N LEU A 15 0.56 -56.12 -6.68
CA LEU A 15 1.35 -54.91 -6.45
C LEU A 15 0.77 -53.82 -7.35
N PHE A 16 -0.24 -53.10 -6.85
CA PHE A 16 -0.54 -51.79 -7.39
C PHE A 16 0.71 -50.93 -7.18
N PRO A 17 1.34 -50.38 -8.23
CA PRO A 17 2.34 -49.36 -8.03
C PRO A 17 1.65 -48.23 -7.28
N ALA A 18 2.09 -47.96 -6.05
CA ALA A 18 1.70 -46.76 -5.35
C ALA A 18 2.14 -45.59 -6.22
N VAL A 19 1.21 -45.03 -7.00
CA VAL A 19 1.39 -43.75 -7.65
C VAL A 19 1.53 -42.78 -6.49
N ALA A 20 2.78 -42.47 -6.12
CA ALA A 20 3.06 -41.40 -5.18
C ALA A 20 2.41 -40.14 -5.74
N CYS A 21 1.27 -39.73 -5.16
CA CYS A 21 0.68 -38.45 -5.49
C CYS A 21 1.73 -37.38 -5.18
N ALA A 22 2.33 -36.81 -6.22
CA ALA A 22 3.24 -35.69 -6.07
C ALA A 22 2.52 -34.56 -5.32
N GLN A 23 2.92 -34.35 -4.06
CA GLN A 23 2.35 -33.32 -3.22
C GLN A 23 2.65 -31.96 -3.87
N THR A 24 1.62 -31.13 -4.07
CA THR A 24 1.81 -29.83 -4.71
C THR A 24 2.49 -28.87 -3.74
N ILE A 25 3.66 -28.36 -4.11
CA ILE A 25 4.43 -27.38 -3.35
C ILE A 25 3.81 -26.00 -3.57
N LYS A 26 3.33 -25.36 -2.49
CA LYS A 26 2.74 -24.03 -2.56
C LYS A 26 3.81 -22.95 -2.38
N ILE A 27 3.89 -22.05 -3.35
CA ILE A 27 4.74 -20.86 -3.31
C ILE A 27 3.84 -19.65 -3.06
N GLY A 28 4.11 -18.90 -2.00
CA GLY A 28 3.45 -17.62 -1.77
C GLY A 28 4.15 -16.51 -2.53
N VAL A 29 3.42 -15.60 -3.14
CA VAL A 29 3.91 -14.32 -3.61
C VAL A 29 3.28 -13.20 -2.78
N ALA A 30 4.11 -12.39 -2.13
CA ALA A 30 3.65 -11.34 -1.23
C ALA A 30 4.18 -9.97 -1.68
N GLY A 31 3.28 -8.99 -1.79
CA GLY A 31 3.58 -7.65 -2.27
C GLY A 31 2.35 -6.75 -2.31
N PRO A 32 2.48 -5.49 -2.74
CA PRO A 32 1.36 -4.57 -2.84
C PRO A 32 0.52 -4.91 -4.07
N MET A 33 -0.41 -5.85 -3.92
CA MET A 33 -1.29 -6.30 -5.01
C MET A 33 -2.34 -5.27 -5.44
N ASP A 34 -2.55 -4.20 -4.66
CA ASP A 34 -3.55 -3.14 -4.84
C ASP A 34 -2.95 -1.77 -4.47
N GLY A 35 -3.74 -0.70 -4.63
CA GLY A 35 -3.33 0.67 -4.31
C GLY A 35 -2.38 1.30 -5.35
N SER A 36 -1.75 2.41 -4.99
CA SER A 36 -0.81 3.17 -5.84
C SER A 36 0.39 2.32 -6.29
N ASN A 37 0.76 1.33 -5.47
CA ASN A 37 1.88 0.42 -5.72
C ASN A 37 1.47 -0.92 -6.38
N ARG A 38 0.19 -1.08 -6.79
CA ARG A 38 -0.33 -2.32 -7.41
C ARG A 38 0.56 -2.87 -8.52
N ARG A 39 1.14 -1.97 -9.34
CA ARG A 39 2.01 -2.35 -10.46
C ARG A 39 3.26 -3.11 -9.99
N LEU A 40 3.83 -2.72 -8.86
CA LEU A 40 4.99 -3.37 -8.27
C LEU A 40 4.62 -4.78 -7.76
N GLY A 41 3.48 -4.95 -7.10
CA GLY A 41 2.96 -6.27 -6.74
C GLY A 41 2.65 -7.14 -7.95
N GLN A 42 2.13 -6.55 -9.03
CA GLN A 42 1.85 -7.26 -10.28
C GLN A 42 3.14 -7.75 -10.96
N GLN A 43 4.24 -6.99 -10.93
CA GLN A 43 5.54 -7.47 -11.42
C GLN A 43 5.99 -8.74 -10.69
N LEU A 44 5.89 -8.75 -9.35
CA LEU A 44 6.19 -9.93 -8.54
C LEU A 44 5.29 -11.11 -8.91
N LYS A 45 3.97 -10.89 -8.92
CA LYS A 45 2.98 -11.91 -9.24
C LYS A 45 3.20 -12.50 -10.63
N ASN A 46 3.44 -11.67 -11.64
CA ASN A 46 3.73 -12.10 -13.01
C ASN A 46 4.97 -12.97 -13.05
N GLY A 47 6.08 -12.51 -12.47
CA GLY A 47 7.34 -13.26 -12.47
C GLY A 47 7.21 -14.63 -11.81
N VAL A 48 6.54 -14.70 -10.65
CA VAL A 48 6.32 -15.97 -9.94
C VAL A 48 5.39 -16.91 -10.73
N THR A 49 4.27 -16.38 -11.24
CA THR A 49 3.27 -17.19 -11.96
C THR A 49 3.87 -17.80 -13.22
N GLU A 50 4.56 -16.98 -14.01
CA GLU A 50 5.20 -17.41 -15.25
C GLU A 50 6.30 -18.43 -15.00
N ALA A 51 7.08 -18.26 -13.93
CA ALA A 51 8.11 -19.23 -13.56
C ALA A 51 7.48 -20.57 -13.14
N VAL A 52 6.44 -20.55 -12.29
CA VAL A 52 5.74 -21.77 -11.85
C VAL A 52 5.14 -22.51 -13.04
N GLU A 53 4.52 -21.80 -13.98
CA GLU A 53 3.96 -22.42 -15.18
C GLU A 53 5.04 -23.02 -16.08
N ALA A 54 6.15 -22.30 -16.32
CA ALA A 54 7.28 -22.80 -17.09
C ALA A 54 7.92 -24.04 -16.43
N ILE A 55 8.08 -24.03 -15.10
CA ILE A 55 8.62 -25.17 -14.33
C ILE A 55 7.70 -26.38 -14.46
N ASN A 56 6.40 -26.19 -14.21
CA ASN A 56 5.39 -27.27 -14.28
C ASN A 56 5.26 -27.86 -15.70
N ALA A 57 5.46 -27.05 -16.74
CA ALA A 57 5.43 -27.52 -18.13
C ALA A 57 6.72 -28.24 -18.56
N SER A 58 7.80 -28.12 -17.79
CA SER A 58 9.12 -28.68 -18.12
C SER A 58 9.42 -29.95 -17.34
N THR A 59 10.36 -30.77 -17.85
CA THR A 59 10.94 -31.89 -17.10
C THR A 59 11.73 -31.42 -15.85
N ASN A 60 12.03 -30.12 -15.74
CA ASN A 60 12.71 -29.53 -14.59
C ASN A 60 11.85 -29.51 -13.32
N ALA A 61 10.55 -29.75 -13.43
CA ALA A 61 9.71 -30.08 -12.29
C ALA A 61 10.23 -31.30 -11.51
N ARG A 62 11.00 -32.20 -12.15
CA ARG A 62 11.51 -33.47 -11.58
C ARG A 62 10.42 -34.25 -10.81
N GLY A 63 9.20 -34.22 -11.33
CA GLY A 63 8.03 -34.86 -10.73
C GLY A 63 7.30 -34.05 -9.66
N GLN A 64 7.76 -32.85 -9.31
CA GLN A 64 7.09 -31.93 -8.37
C GLN A 64 6.10 -31.02 -9.09
N LYS A 65 4.95 -30.74 -8.47
CA LYS A 65 3.98 -29.76 -8.97
C LYS A 65 3.99 -28.54 -8.08
N TYR A 66 3.97 -27.35 -8.67
CA TYR A 66 3.96 -26.08 -7.93
C TYR A 66 2.64 -25.34 -8.13
N SER A 67 2.19 -24.61 -7.10
CA SER A 67 1.06 -23.68 -7.18
C SER A 67 1.39 -22.34 -6.54
N VAL A 68 0.71 -21.28 -6.97
CA VAL A 68 0.92 -19.91 -6.47
C VAL A 68 -0.22 -19.48 -5.55
N ASN A 69 0.13 -18.99 -4.36
CA ASN A 69 -0.76 -18.28 -3.46
C ASN A 69 -0.39 -16.79 -3.47
N VAL A 70 -1.35 -15.89 -3.59
CA VAL A 70 -1.11 -14.44 -3.71
C VAL A 70 -1.53 -13.74 -2.43
N TYR A 71 -0.66 -12.90 -1.89
CA TYR A 71 -0.88 -12.14 -0.65
C TYR A 71 -0.69 -10.64 -0.87
N HIS A 72 -1.65 -9.84 -0.39
CA HIS A 72 -1.66 -8.38 -0.50
C HIS A 72 -1.18 -7.72 0.79
N ASP A 73 0.06 -7.23 0.79
CA ASP A 73 0.68 -6.59 1.97
C ASP A 73 0.48 -5.07 2.06
N ALA A 74 -0.11 -4.46 1.03
CA ALA A 74 -0.30 -3.02 0.91
C ALA A 74 0.98 -2.16 1.06
N CYS A 75 2.18 -2.75 0.99
CA CYS A 75 3.41 -2.12 1.47
C CYS A 75 3.36 -1.64 2.92
N ASP A 76 2.46 -2.22 3.72
CA ASP A 76 2.29 -1.95 5.14
C ASP A 76 2.97 -3.04 5.98
N SER A 77 3.52 -2.65 7.13
CA SER A 77 4.28 -3.56 7.99
C SER A 77 3.36 -4.44 8.84
N GLU A 78 2.22 -3.91 9.29
CA GLU A 78 1.26 -4.64 10.12
C GLU A 78 0.53 -5.69 9.27
N GLN A 79 0.11 -5.32 8.07
CA GLN A 79 -0.49 -6.22 7.10
C GLN A 79 0.48 -7.33 6.67
N ALA A 80 1.77 -7.01 6.49
CA ALA A 80 2.78 -8.01 6.20
C ALA A 80 2.91 -9.06 7.32
N THR A 81 2.84 -8.66 8.59
CA THR A 81 2.79 -9.63 9.70
C THR A 81 1.53 -10.50 9.71
N LYS A 82 0.37 -9.98 9.29
CA LYS A 82 -0.86 -10.78 9.14
C LYS A 82 -0.73 -11.84 8.04
N ILE A 83 -0.09 -11.48 6.92
CA ILE A 83 0.16 -12.40 5.80
C ILE A 83 1.00 -13.60 6.22
N VAL A 84 1.96 -13.41 7.12
CA VAL A 84 2.81 -14.51 7.60
C VAL A 84 1.93 -15.62 8.22
N HIS A 85 0.99 -15.24 9.08
CA HIS A 85 0.05 -16.19 9.69
C HIS A 85 -0.95 -16.75 8.67
N GLN A 86 -1.45 -15.93 7.75
CA GLN A 86 -2.34 -16.39 6.69
C GLN A 86 -1.65 -17.44 5.80
N ALA A 87 -0.43 -17.17 5.36
CA ALA A 87 0.35 -18.08 4.53
C ALA A 87 0.63 -19.40 5.24
N LYS A 88 0.97 -19.36 6.54
CA LYS A 88 1.08 -20.57 7.35
C LYS A 88 -0.22 -21.38 7.36
N ASN A 89 -1.36 -20.73 7.59
CA ASN A 89 -2.67 -21.40 7.61
C ASN A 89 -3.04 -21.99 6.24
N ASP A 90 -2.64 -21.35 5.16
CA ASP A 90 -2.81 -21.85 3.79
C ASP A 90 -1.85 -23.02 3.46
N GLY A 91 -0.94 -23.38 4.37
CA GLY A 91 0.08 -24.41 4.17
C GLY A 91 1.21 -23.98 3.24
N VAL A 92 1.42 -22.68 3.07
CA VAL A 92 2.57 -22.12 2.34
C VAL A 92 3.76 -22.06 3.29
N LYS A 93 4.92 -22.56 2.82
CA LYS A 93 6.18 -22.55 3.59
C LYS A 93 7.29 -21.72 2.95
N ILE A 94 7.11 -21.29 1.69
CA ILE A 94 8.10 -20.53 0.92
C ILE A 94 7.42 -19.30 0.35
N ILE A 95 7.94 -18.13 0.67
CA ILE A 95 7.45 -16.82 0.24
C ILE A 95 8.45 -16.17 -0.70
N ILE A 96 7.97 -15.77 -1.88
CA ILE A 96 8.67 -14.86 -2.79
C ILE A 96 8.10 -13.47 -2.56
N GLY A 97 8.88 -12.64 -1.89
CA GLY A 97 8.42 -11.36 -1.35
C GLY A 97 9.25 -10.95 -0.14
N HIS A 98 8.95 -9.82 0.49
CA HIS A 98 7.98 -8.82 0.06
C HIS A 98 8.63 -7.84 -0.92
N PHE A 99 7.84 -6.96 -1.54
CA PHE A 99 8.38 -5.87 -2.34
C PHE A 99 8.99 -4.78 -1.45
N CYS A 100 8.20 -4.23 -0.53
CA CYS A 100 8.59 -3.11 0.30
C CYS A 100 9.54 -3.50 1.44
N ASN A 101 10.50 -2.61 1.72
CA ASN A 101 11.50 -2.81 2.78
C ASN A 101 10.85 -2.95 4.18
N GLY A 102 9.84 -2.13 4.48
CA GLY A 102 9.10 -2.21 5.75
C GLY A 102 8.42 -3.57 5.95
N SER A 103 7.63 -3.99 4.96
CA SER A 103 6.97 -5.30 4.94
C SER A 103 7.96 -6.46 5.06
N SER A 104 9.07 -6.41 4.31
CA SER A 104 10.13 -7.43 4.37
C SER A 104 10.79 -7.52 5.75
N MET A 105 11.09 -6.37 6.37
CA MET A 105 11.69 -6.30 7.70
C MET A 105 10.76 -6.83 8.80
N ALA A 106 9.47 -6.50 8.72
CA ALA A 106 8.46 -6.95 9.67
C ALA A 106 8.18 -8.45 9.53
N ALA A 107 7.99 -8.95 8.30
CA ALA A 107 7.59 -10.33 8.04
C ALA A 107 8.74 -11.34 8.26
N SER A 108 9.98 -10.99 7.90
CA SER A 108 11.14 -11.90 7.98
C SER A 108 11.39 -12.49 9.36
N ARG A 109 11.17 -11.73 10.44
CA ARG A 109 11.30 -12.26 11.81
C ARG A 109 10.23 -13.31 12.11
N LEU A 110 8.98 -13.06 11.72
CA LEU A 110 7.91 -14.03 11.92
C LEU A 110 8.08 -15.27 11.04
N TYR A 111 8.61 -15.13 9.83
CA TYR A 111 8.95 -16.30 9.01
C TYR A 111 10.00 -17.18 9.68
N ASP A 112 10.96 -16.60 10.41
CA ASP A 112 11.95 -17.36 11.20
C ASP A 112 11.27 -18.16 12.32
N ASP A 113 10.42 -17.49 13.10
CA ASP A 113 9.66 -18.09 14.21
C ASP A 113 8.70 -19.20 13.74
N LEU A 114 8.18 -19.10 12.52
CA LEU A 114 7.20 -20.03 11.95
C LEU A 114 7.81 -21.08 10.99
N ASP A 115 9.14 -21.17 10.93
CA ASP A 115 9.88 -22.12 10.10
C ASP A 115 9.58 -22.01 8.60
N MET A 116 9.45 -20.78 8.10
CA MET A 116 9.14 -20.45 6.70
C MET A 116 10.34 -19.81 6.01
N LEU A 117 10.50 -20.04 4.71
CA LEU A 117 11.57 -19.45 3.88
C LEU A 117 11.08 -18.21 3.15
N MET A 118 11.91 -17.17 3.11
CA MET A 118 11.65 -15.94 2.38
C MET A 118 12.77 -15.66 1.36
N ILE A 119 12.41 -15.37 0.11
CA ILE A 119 13.31 -14.82 -0.89
C ILE A 119 12.71 -13.55 -1.52
N SER A 120 13.31 -12.39 -1.26
CA SER A 120 12.81 -11.12 -1.76
C SER A 120 13.38 -10.78 -3.15
N PRO A 121 12.54 -10.52 -4.16
CA PRO A 121 13.01 -10.09 -5.48
C PRO A 121 13.27 -8.57 -5.57
N ALA A 122 12.92 -7.79 -4.55
CA ALA A 122 12.94 -6.33 -4.64
C ALA A 122 13.46 -5.61 -3.38
N SER A 123 13.32 -6.17 -2.18
CA SER A 123 13.71 -5.48 -0.95
C SER A 123 15.23 -5.33 -0.84
N SER A 124 15.66 -4.08 -0.74
CA SER A 124 17.06 -3.66 -0.75
C SER A 124 17.59 -3.24 0.62
N GLU A 125 16.75 -3.20 1.66
CA GLU A 125 17.13 -2.76 3.01
C GLU A 125 18.35 -3.54 3.52
N THR A 126 19.44 -2.82 3.77
CA THR A 126 20.73 -3.39 4.17
C THR A 126 20.58 -4.37 5.33
N ARG A 127 19.80 -4.01 6.36
CA ARG A 127 19.62 -4.81 7.59
C ARG A 127 18.81 -6.09 7.40
N LEU A 128 18.16 -6.30 6.24
CA LEU A 128 17.33 -7.48 6.00
C LEU A 128 18.11 -8.77 6.24
N THR A 129 19.33 -8.87 5.72
CA THR A 129 20.23 -10.05 5.83
C THR A 129 21.35 -9.91 6.86
N GLU A 130 21.49 -8.75 7.53
CA GLU A 130 22.49 -8.55 8.60
C GLU A 130 22.02 -9.09 9.97
N ARG A 131 20.79 -9.60 10.04
CA ARG A 131 20.19 -10.13 11.28
C ARG A 131 20.44 -11.63 11.52
N GLN A 132 21.32 -12.25 10.71
CA GLN A 132 21.72 -13.66 10.84
C GLN A 132 20.55 -14.66 10.77
N LEU A 133 19.47 -14.30 10.06
CA LEU A 133 18.32 -15.18 9.87
C LEU A 133 18.70 -16.30 8.88
N TRP A 134 18.39 -17.55 9.22
CA TRP A 134 18.75 -18.70 8.37
C TRP A 134 17.91 -18.77 7.07
N ASN A 135 16.74 -18.14 7.08
CA ASN A 135 15.65 -18.28 6.11
C ASN A 135 15.43 -17.05 5.22
N THR A 136 16.30 -16.04 5.25
CA THR A 136 16.07 -14.78 4.55
C THR A 136 17.08 -14.62 3.42
N PHE A 137 16.58 -14.52 2.19
CA PHE A 137 17.38 -14.35 0.97
C PHE A 137 16.85 -13.19 0.14
N ARG A 138 17.68 -12.67 -0.78
CA ARG A 138 17.22 -11.71 -1.79
C ARG A 138 17.95 -11.83 -3.12
N VAL A 139 17.20 -11.60 -4.19
CA VAL A 139 17.72 -11.48 -5.56
C VAL A 139 18.02 -10.01 -5.90
N ALA A 140 17.33 -9.07 -5.26
CA ALA A 140 17.67 -7.65 -5.32
C ALA A 140 19.08 -7.38 -4.76
N GLY A 141 19.67 -6.25 -5.16
CA GLY A 141 20.86 -5.72 -4.50
C GLY A 141 20.53 -5.04 -3.17
N ARG A 142 21.55 -4.44 -2.54
CA ARG A 142 21.44 -3.74 -1.25
C ARG A 142 21.54 -2.22 -1.39
N ASP A 143 20.89 -1.51 -0.48
CA ASP A 143 20.92 -0.03 -0.43
C ASP A 143 22.33 0.51 -0.12
N ASP A 144 23.16 -0.20 0.65
CA ASP A 144 24.56 0.20 0.90
C ASP A 144 25.42 0.14 -0.38
N GLN A 145 25.23 -0.90 -1.18
CA GLN A 145 25.85 -1.02 -2.51
C GLN A 145 25.32 0.04 -3.47
N GLN A 146 24.00 0.25 -3.49
CA GLN A 146 23.34 1.20 -4.38
C GLN A 146 23.70 2.65 -4.06
N GLY A 147 23.68 3.02 -2.77
CA GLY A 147 24.06 4.32 -2.27
C GLY A 147 25.53 4.63 -2.50
N ALA A 148 26.42 3.63 -2.38
CA ALA A 148 27.83 3.76 -2.74
C ALA A 148 28.01 4.09 -4.23
N VAL A 149 27.30 3.40 -5.13
CA VAL A 149 27.36 3.71 -6.58
C VAL A 149 26.80 5.09 -6.90
N ALA A 150 25.70 5.49 -6.27
CA ALA A 150 25.15 6.83 -6.42
C ALA A 150 26.16 7.90 -5.97
N ALA A 151 26.77 7.71 -4.79
CA ALA A 151 27.78 8.62 -4.26
C ALA A 151 29.03 8.68 -5.15
N GLN A 152 29.54 7.55 -5.67
CA GLN A 152 30.68 7.53 -6.59
C GLN A 152 30.41 8.36 -7.84
N TYR A 153 29.22 8.24 -8.42
CA TYR A 153 28.83 9.03 -9.57
C TYR A 153 28.75 10.53 -9.24
N ILE A 154 28.13 10.89 -8.11
CA ILE A 154 28.00 12.29 -7.66
C ILE A 154 29.38 12.90 -7.37
N LEU A 155 30.24 12.21 -6.61
CA LEU A 155 31.60 12.68 -6.28
C LEU A 155 32.45 12.90 -7.52
N LYS A 156 32.29 12.06 -8.55
CA LYS A 156 33.03 12.18 -9.81
C LYS A 156 32.54 13.33 -10.68
N ASN A 157 31.23 13.49 -10.84
CA ASN A 157 30.65 14.37 -11.86
C ASN A 157 30.10 15.69 -11.30
N PHE A 158 29.89 15.77 -9.99
CA PHE A 158 29.31 16.92 -9.28
C PHE A 158 30.23 17.39 -8.15
N ALA A 159 31.54 17.18 -8.27
CA ALA A 159 32.52 17.72 -7.34
C ALA A 159 32.38 19.25 -7.21
N GLY A 160 32.33 19.75 -5.99
CA GLY A 160 32.15 21.17 -5.68
C GLY A 160 30.76 21.74 -5.96
N LYS A 161 29.79 20.89 -6.35
CA LYS A 161 28.39 21.28 -6.57
C LYS A 161 27.56 21.14 -5.30
N LYS A 162 26.44 21.86 -5.25
CA LYS A 162 25.49 21.80 -4.13
C LYS A 162 24.51 20.66 -4.32
N ILE A 163 24.55 19.72 -3.39
CA ILE A 163 23.71 18.52 -3.41
C ILE A 163 22.65 18.61 -2.31
N ALA A 164 21.42 18.18 -2.59
CA ALA A 164 20.41 17.95 -1.56
C ALA A 164 20.00 16.46 -1.54
N ILE A 165 19.57 15.97 -0.37
CA ILE A 165 19.06 14.60 -0.22
C ILE A 165 17.63 14.65 0.29
N LEU A 166 16.71 14.00 -0.43
CA LEU A 166 15.30 13.90 -0.07
C LEU A 166 14.91 12.44 0.12
N HIS A 167 13.99 12.16 1.04
CA HIS A 167 13.35 10.85 1.10
C HIS A 167 11.89 10.88 1.59
N ASP A 168 11.14 9.84 1.23
CA ASP A 168 9.69 9.69 1.48
C ASP A 168 9.32 9.18 2.89
N ARG A 169 10.30 9.13 3.80
CA ARG A 169 10.21 8.58 5.18
C ARG A 169 9.92 7.08 5.29
N THR A 170 9.74 6.37 4.18
CA THR A 170 9.59 4.92 4.22
C THR A 170 10.92 4.26 4.60
N ALA A 171 10.86 3.00 5.03
CA ALA A 171 12.06 2.21 5.30
C ALA A 171 13.01 2.13 4.08
N TYR A 172 12.47 2.12 2.87
CA TYR A 172 13.27 2.17 1.64
C TYR A 172 13.87 3.56 1.42
N GLY A 173 13.05 4.60 1.47
CA GLY A 173 13.50 5.97 1.28
C GLY A 173 14.61 6.36 2.26
N SER A 174 14.42 6.07 3.55
CA SER A 174 15.42 6.38 4.58
C SER A 174 16.70 5.56 4.40
N SER A 175 16.60 4.24 4.19
CA SER A 175 17.76 3.34 4.03
C SER A 175 18.67 3.80 2.89
N LEU A 176 18.11 4.01 1.69
CA LEU A 176 18.90 4.45 0.55
C LEU A 176 19.45 5.88 0.74
N ALA A 177 18.65 6.80 1.28
CA ALA A 177 19.13 8.17 1.52
C ALA A 177 20.28 8.23 2.52
N ASP A 178 20.22 7.44 3.59
CA ASP A 178 21.25 7.39 4.63
C ASP A 178 22.54 6.74 4.12
N GLU A 179 22.45 5.64 3.35
CA GLU A 179 23.63 5.01 2.75
C GLU A 179 24.29 5.90 1.67
N THR A 180 23.49 6.58 0.83
CA THR A 180 24.02 7.59 -0.11
C THR A 180 24.71 8.73 0.65
N ARG A 181 24.07 9.28 1.69
CA ARG A 181 24.65 10.37 2.52
C ARG A 181 25.96 9.95 3.16
N LYS A 182 26.00 8.74 3.74
CA LYS A 182 27.19 8.15 4.35
C LYS A 182 28.35 8.03 3.36
N ALA A 183 28.07 7.51 2.16
CA ALA A 183 29.09 7.35 1.12
C ALA A 183 29.58 8.71 0.56
N LEU A 184 28.69 9.69 0.38
CA LEU A 184 29.06 11.06 -0.01
C LEU A 184 29.95 11.73 1.03
N ASN A 185 29.55 11.65 2.30
CA ASN A 185 30.29 12.24 3.41
C ASN A 185 31.68 11.60 3.58
N ALA A 186 31.79 10.28 3.38
CA ALA A 186 33.07 9.58 3.38
C ALA A 186 33.99 10.04 2.23
N GLY A 187 33.41 10.44 1.09
CA GLY A 187 34.11 11.04 -0.04
C GLY A 187 34.38 12.55 0.11
N GLY A 188 34.06 13.15 1.26
CA GLY A 188 34.31 14.57 1.54
C GLY A 188 33.24 15.54 1.04
N LEU A 189 32.12 15.07 0.48
CA LEU A 189 31.01 15.90 0.05
C LEU A 189 29.87 15.82 1.06
N LYS A 190 29.57 16.94 1.74
CA LYS A 190 28.39 17.08 2.59
C LYS A 190 27.23 17.68 1.81
N GLU A 191 26.04 17.14 1.98
CA GLU A 191 24.85 17.71 1.37
C GLU A 191 24.53 19.10 1.98
N ARG A 192 23.97 19.98 1.15
CA ARG A 192 23.56 21.33 1.55
C ARG A 192 22.39 21.29 2.53
N PHE A 193 21.44 20.39 2.27
CA PHE A 193 20.39 20.03 3.22
C PHE A 193 19.85 18.64 2.92
N SER A 194 19.29 18.03 3.96
CA SER A 194 18.43 16.87 3.86
C SER A 194 17.01 17.25 4.25
N GLU A 195 16.01 16.72 3.55
CA GLU A 195 14.59 16.98 3.85
C GLU A 195 13.73 15.74 3.53
N THR A 196 12.50 15.73 4.03
CA THR A 196 11.60 14.59 3.86
C THR A 196 10.24 15.01 3.35
N PHE A 197 9.65 14.16 2.53
CA PHE A 197 8.25 14.22 2.12
C PHE A 197 7.54 12.93 2.56
N ARG A 198 6.24 12.82 2.33
CA ARG A 198 5.46 11.61 2.60
C ARG A 198 4.97 10.99 1.30
N GLN A 199 4.73 9.69 1.34
CA GLN A 199 3.94 9.04 0.29
C GLN A 199 2.58 9.73 0.16
N LEU A 200 2.07 9.78 -1.07
CA LEU A 200 0.85 10.47 -1.47
C LEU A 200 0.92 12.01 -1.41
N ASP A 201 2.05 12.61 -1.02
CA ASP A 201 2.22 14.05 -1.17
C ASP A 201 2.13 14.44 -2.67
N ARG A 202 1.43 15.54 -2.95
CA ARG A 202 1.25 16.09 -4.31
C ARG A 202 1.70 17.55 -4.42
N ASP A 203 1.86 18.24 -3.30
CA ASP A 203 2.37 19.61 -3.26
C ASP A 203 3.82 19.60 -2.77
N PHE A 204 4.75 19.89 -3.69
CA PHE A 204 6.18 19.98 -3.41
C PHE A 204 6.67 21.43 -3.48
N THR A 205 5.78 22.42 -3.46
CA THR A 205 6.12 23.84 -3.64
C THR A 205 7.17 24.31 -2.63
N GLY A 206 7.08 23.88 -1.37
CA GLY A 206 8.05 24.20 -0.33
C GLY A 206 9.45 23.64 -0.63
N ILE A 207 9.52 22.35 -0.98
CA ILE A 207 10.77 21.67 -1.36
C ILE A 207 11.38 22.34 -2.60
N VAL A 208 10.57 22.58 -3.65
CA VAL A 208 11.01 23.23 -4.88
C VAL A 208 11.52 24.65 -4.62
N SER A 209 10.84 25.41 -3.76
CA SER A 209 11.29 26.76 -3.37
C SER A 209 12.64 26.72 -2.67
N ARG A 210 12.85 25.76 -1.76
CA ARG A 210 14.11 25.59 -1.05
C ARG A 210 15.25 25.13 -1.97
N LEU A 211 15.00 24.17 -2.88
CA LEU A 211 15.97 23.73 -3.88
C LEU A 211 16.48 24.92 -4.71
N ARG A 212 15.57 25.84 -5.10
CA ARG A 212 15.96 27.08 -5.80
C ARG A 212 16.74 28.03 -4.91
N ALA A 213 16.24 28.32 -3.71
CA ALA A 213 16.85 29.29 -2.79
C ALA A 213 18.29 28.90 -2.43
N GLU A 214 18.55 27.60 -2.26
CA GLU A 214 19.88 27.07 -1.96
C GLU A 214 20.75 26.87 -3.22
N SER A 215 20.18 27.05 -4.41
CA SER A 215 20.82 26.83 -5.72
C SER A 215 21.35 25.40 -5.88
N ILE A 216 20.51 24.40 -5.60
CA ILE A 216 20.90 22.99 -5.67
C ILE A 216 21.14 22.57 -7.12
N ASP A 217 22.32 21.98 -7.38
CA ASP A 217 22.72 21.48 -8.69
C ASP A 217 22.16 20.06 -8.94
N LEU A 218 22.20 19.19 -7.92
CA LEU A 218 21.63 17.84 -7.96
C LEU A 218 20.88 17.52 -6.67
N VAL A 219 19.70 16.93 -6.81
CA VAL A 219 18.91 16.40 -5.71
C VAL A 219 18.82 14.88 -5.82
N HIS A 220 19.31 14.18 -4.80
CA HIS A 220 19.12 12.74 -4.67
C HIS A 220 17.80 12.46 -3.94
N VAL A 221 16.86 11.77 -4.57
CA VAL A 221 15.52 11.51 -4.03
C VAL A 221 15.30 10.01 -3.85
N SER A 222 15.18 9.56 -2.61
CA SER A 222 14.91 8.16 -2.27
C SER A 222 13.43 7.97 -1.96
N GLY A 223 12.71 7.34 -2.90
CA GLY A 223 11.27 7.06 -2.80
C GLY A 223 10.76 6.38 -4.07
N LEU A 224 9.45 6.35 -4.27
CA LEU A 224 8.81 5.68 -5.41
C LEU A 224 8.35 6.67 -6.50
N TYR A 225 8.05 6.13 -7.69
CA TYR A 225 7.68 6.92 -8.87
C TYR A 225 6.48 7.86 -8.66
N ASP A 226 5.54 7.50 -7.79
CA ASP A 226 4.26 8.20 -7.63
C ASP A 226 4.43 9.62 -7.06
N GLU A 227 5.39 9.81 -6.15
CA GLU A 227 5.75 11.12 -5.61
C GLU A 227 6.85 11.81 -6.43
N ILE A 228 7.84 11.03 -6.90
CA ILE A 228 9.02 11.59 -7.56
C ILE A 228 8.67 12.18 -8.93
N GLY A 229 7.74 11.58 -9.67
CA GLY A 229 7.28 12.11 -10.96
C GLY A 229 6.67 13.52 -10.84
N PRO A 230 5.64 13.74 -10.01
CA PRO A 230 5.08 15.07 -9.76
C PRO A 230 6.09 16.06 -9.17
N LEU A 231 6.99 15.63 -8.28
CA LEU A 231 8.08 16.48 -7.78
C LEU A 231 8.95 16.99 -8.94
N LEU A 232 9.41 16.10 -9.82
CA LEU A 232 10.22 16.47 -10.98
C LEU A 232 9.49 17.43 -11.92
N ARG A 233 8.21 17.17 -12.17
CA ARG A 233 7.35 18.04 -12.97
C ARG A 233 7.24 19.44 -12.37
N GLN A 234 7.05 19.54 -11.05
CA GLN A 234 7.00 20.83 -10.34
C GLN A 234 8.35 21.55 -10.34
N MET A 235 9.47 20.83 -10.20
CA MET A 235 10.81 21.43 -10.34
C MET A 235 10.95 22.13 -11.70
N ARG A 236 10.56 21.46 -12.79
CA ARG A 236 10.64 22.03 -14.15
C ARG A 236 9.63 23.15 -14.39
N SER A 237 8.38 23.02 -13.93
CA SER A 237 7.37 24.09 -14.10
C SER A 237 7.76 25.38 -13.37
N HIS A 238 8.56 25.26 -12.32
CA HIS A 238 9.15 26.39 -11.60
C HIS A 238 10.51 26.83 -12.17
N GLY A 239 11.00 26.25 -13.27
CA GLY A 239 12.22 26.67 -13.95
C GLY A 239 13.52 26.20 -13.28
N LEU A 240 13.48 25.21 -12.39
CA LEU A 240 14.70 24.61 -11.83
C LEU A 240 15.34 23.69 -12.85
N GLN A 241 16.65 23.87 -13.07
CA GLN A 241 17.51 23.00 -13.89
C GLN A 241 18.23 21.93 -13.07
N THR A 242 17.92 21.83 -11.76
CA THR A 242 18.49 20.83 -10.86
C THR A 242 18.31 19.42 -11.43
N ILE A 243 19.39 18.63 -11.45
CA ILE A 243 19.36 17.23 -11.84
C ILE A 243 18.71 16.41 -10.73
N LEU A 244 17.72 15.59 -11.07
CA LEU A 244 17.15 14.63 -10.14
C LEU A 244 17.85 13.29 -10.32
N MET A 245 18.35 12.73 -9.22
CA MET A 245 18.89 11.37 -9.17
C MET A 245 18.09 10.54 -8.18
N SER A 246 17.75 9.30 -8.52
CA SER A 246 17.01 8.39 -7.62
C SER A 246 17.61 6.98 -7.57
N GLY A 247 16.87 6.05 -6.96
CA GLY A 247 17.16 4.63 -6.93
C GLY A 247 16.26 3.79 -7.84
N ASN A 248 16.21 2.51 -7.55
CA ASN A 248 15.37 1.51 -8.21
C ASN A 248 13.85 1.77 -8.08
N GLY A 249 13.43 2.67 -7.18
CA GLY A 249 12.02 3.04 -6.99
C GLY A 249 11.34 3.74 -8.16
N ILE A 250 12.09 4.21 -9.17
CA ILE A 250 11.55 4.88 -10.36
C ILE A 250 11.63 4.04 -11.64
N VAL A 251 11.93 2.74 -11.55
CA VAL A 251 12.07 1.84 -12.71
C VAL A 251 10.70 1.32 -13.19
N ALA A 252 9.85 2.26 -13.59
CA ALA A 252 8.50 2.01 -14.08
C ALA A 252 8.12 3.03 -15.15
N ARG A 253 7.36 2.64 -16.19
CA ARG A 253 6.89 3.60 -17.22
C ARG A 253 5.99 4.68 -16.62
N GLU A 254 5.28 4.34 -15.55
CA GLU A 254 4.45 5.26 -14.78
C GLU A 254 5.25 6.47 -14.26
N PHE A 255 6.55 6.31 -13.97
CA PHE A 255 7.41 7.44 -13.63
C PHE A 255 7.49 8.45 -14.78
N ALA A 256 7.77 7.98 -16.00
CA ALA A 256 7.81 8.83 -17.18
C ALA A 256 6.45 9.48 -17.47
N GLY A 257 5.36 8.73 -17.30
CA GLY A 257 4.00 9.26 -17.41
C GLY A 257 3.71 10.37 -16.39
N ALA A 258 4.13 10.18 -15.14
CA ALA A 258 3.93 11.16 -14.07
C ALA A 258 4.83 12.40 -14.22
N ALA A 259 6.09 12.24 -14.64
CA ALA A 259 6.99 13.36 -14.88
C ALA A 259 6.66 14.11 -16.19
N GLY A 260 6.12 13.41 -17.19
CA GLY A 260 5.94 13.96 -18.54
C GLY A 260 7.30 14.32 -19.17
N PRO A 261 7.37 15.39 -19.98
CA PRO A 261 8.62 15.85 -20.60
C PRO A 261 9.74 16.17 -19.58
N ALA A 262 9.38 16.43 -18.32
CA ALA A 262 10.35 16.70 -17.26
C ALA A 262 11.25 15.51 -16.93
N VAL A 263 10.90 14.30 -17.40
CA VAL A 263 11.66 13.06 -17.19
C VAL A 263 13.05 13.10 -17.82
N ASP A 264 13.23 13.90 -18.87
CA ASP A 264 14.49 13.95 -19.62
C ASP A 264 15.66 14.39 -18.73
N GLY A 265 16.73 13.59 -18.76
CA GLY A 265 17.93 13.80 -17.98
C GLY A 265 17.85 13.32 -16.53
N ALA A 266 16.71 12.80 -16.04
CA ALA A 266 16.63 12.21 -14.71
C ALA A 266 17.53 10.97 -14.61
N LEU A 267 18.26 10.86 -13.50
CA LEU A 267 19.22 9.77 -13.26
C LEU A 267 18.65 8.78 -12.24
N PHE A 268 19.06 7.52 -12.32
CA PHE A 268 18.80 6.56 -11.25
C PHE A 268 19.81 5.42 -11.21
N THR A 269 19.87 4.74 -10.08
CA THR A 269 20.67 3.51 -9.93
C THR A 269 19.81 2.27 -10.09
N PHE A 270 20.29 1.30 -10.87
CA PHE A 270 19.67 -0.01 -11.02
C PHE A 270 20.71 -1.08 -11.40
N GLY A 271 20.30 -2.34 -11.44
CA GLY A 271 21.18 -3.43 -11.88
C GLY A 271 21.58 -3.31 -13.35
N PRO A 272 22.75 -3.84 -13.76
CA PRO A 272 23.32 -3.63 -15.10
C PRO A 272 22.51 -4.29 -16.23
N GLU A 273 22.54 -3.66 -17.41
CA GLU A 273 21.80 -4.09 -18.60
C GLU A 273 22.31 -5.43 -19.15
N ALA A 274 23.60 -5.73 -18.99
CA ALA A 274 24.19 -7.00 -19.41
C ALA A 274 23.53 -8.23 -18.75
N ALA A 275 22.97 -8.07 -17.54
CA ALA A 275 22.20 -9.14 -16.90
C ALA A 275 20.85 -9.39 -17.61
N LEU A 276 20.33 -8.38 -18.32
CA LEU A 276 19.07 -8.39 -19.05
C LEU A 276 19.24 -8.71 -20.55
N THR A 277 20.47 -8.75 -21.08
CA THR A 277 20.77 -9.08 -22.49
C THR A 277 21.42 -10.45 -22.68
N SER A 278 21.49 -11.26 -21.62
CA SER A 278 21.91 -12.66 -21.72
C SER A 278 20.93 -13.47 -22.59
N SER A 279 21.37 -14.59 -23.18
CA SER A 279 20.47 -15.49 -23.92
C SER A 279 19.29 -15.97 -23.06
N ALA A 280 19.54 -16.25 -21.78
CA ALA A 280 18.51 -16.62 -20.81
C ALA A 280 17.47 -15.50 -20.58
N ALA A 281 17.94 -14.24 -20.51
CA ALA A 281 17.06 -13.09 -20.39
C ALA A 281 16.27 -12.86 -21.70
N HIS A 282 16.90 -13.01 -22.87
CA HIS A 282 16.21 -12.92 -24.16
C HIS A 282 15.11 -13.99 -24.30
N ASP A 283 15.37 -15.23 -23.90
CA ASP A 283 14.35 -16.30 -23.93
C ASP A 283 13.19 -16.00 -22.99
N PHE A 284 13.48 -15.46 -21.80
CA PHE A 284 12.47 -14.96 -20.86
C PHE A 284 11.62 -13.85 -21.48
N PHE A 285 12.22 -12.79 -22.02
CA PHE A 285 11.49 -11.67 -22.64
C PHE A 285 10.67 -12.10 -23.85
N LYS A 286 11.20 -13.01 -24.67
CA LYS A 286 10.47 -13.58 -25.82
C LYS A 286 9.27 -14.39 -25.38
N THR A 287 9.40 -15.15 -24.29
CA THR A 287 8.30 -15.94 -23.71
C THR A 287 7.21 -15.03 -23.18
N LEU A 288 7.56 -14.03 -22.37
CA LEU A 288 6.58 -13.07 -21.84
C LEU A 288 5.90 -12.25 -22.94
N SER A 289 6.63 -11.84 -23.98
CA SER A 289 6.06 -11.14 -25.13
C SER A 289 4.98 -11.96 -25.84
N ARG A 290 5.21 -13.26 -26.06
CA ARG A 290 4.20 -14.16 -26.65
C ARG A 290 2.95 -14.29 -25.79
N ARG A 291 3.09 -14.13 -24.48
CA ARG A 291 2.01 -14.25 -23.50
C ARG A 291 1.36 -12.91 -23.14
N ASN A 292 1.79 -11.83 -23.78
CA ASN A 292 1.33 -10.46 -23.52
C ASN A 292 1.49 -10.06 -22.03
N VAL A 293 2.56 -10.54 -21.39
CA VAL A 293 2.92 -10.21 -20.01
C VAL A 293 4.00 -9.14 -20.02
N ASN A 294 3.79 -8.02 -19.31
CA ASN A 294 4.79 -6.97 -19.18
C ASN A 294 5.99 -7.49 -18.35
N PRO A 295 7.22 -7.53 -18.91
CA PRO A 295 8.38 -8.08 -18.25
C PRO A 295 9.18 -7.06 -17.41
N GLU A 296 8.65 -5.84 -17.22
CA GLU A 296 9.37 -4.71 -16.61
C GLU A 296 9.78 -4.90 -15.14
N GLY A 297 10.81 -4.14 -14.76
CA GLY A 297 11.24 -3.96 -13.38
C GLY A 297 11.62 -5.26 -12.69
N HIS A 298 10.87 -5.58 -11.63
CA HIS A 298 11.15 -6.72 -10.75
C HIS A 298 10.58 -8.05 -11.25
N THR A 299 9.92 -8.08 -12.42
CA THR A 299 9.32 -9.31 -12.97
C THR A 299 10.38 -10.39 -13.19
N ILE A 300 11.52 -10.06 -13.80
CA ILE A 300 12.63 -11.00 -14.04
C ILE A 300 13.30 -11.45 -12.73
N PHE A 301 13.33 -10.60 -11.71
CA PHE A 301 13.89 -10.93 -10.39
C PHE A 301 13.01 -11.93 -9.65
N ALA A 302 11.68 -11.75 -9.70
CA ALA A 302 10.72 -12.68 -9.13
C ALA A 302 10.73 -14.03 -9.88
N TYR A 303 10.87 -14.00 -11.21
CA TYR A 303 11.04 -15.20 -12.03
C TYR A 303 12.31 -15.97 -11.64
N ALA A 304 13.45 -15.28 -11.56
CA ALA A 304 14.73 -15.88 -11.16
C ALA A 304 14.72 -16.42 -9.71
N ALA A 305 14.07 -15.71 -8.78
CA ALA A 305 13.88 -16.20 -7.41
C ALA A 305 13.14 -17.54 -7.40
N THR A 306 12.06 -17.65 -8.19
CA THR A 306 11.28 -18.87 -8.31
C THR A 306 12.09 -20.02 -8.92
N GLN A 307 12.89 -19.73 -9.95
CA GLN A 307 13.78 -20.71 -10.57
C GLN A 307 14.82 -21.24 -9.57
N ALA A 308 15.41 -20.36 -8.75
CA ALA A 308 16.37 -20.76 -7.73
C ALA A 308 15.73 -21.64 -6.64
N ILE A 309 14.52 -21.30 -6.19
CA ILE A 309 13.76 -22.14 -5.24
C ILE A 309 13.51 -23.53 -5.81
N ALA A 310 12.99 -23.63 -7.04
CA ALA A 310 12.70 -24.94 -7.63
C ALA A 310 13.96 -25.80 -7.81
N GLN A 311 15.08 -25.20 -8.21
CA GLN A 311 16.35 -25.88 -8.31
C GLN A 311 16.92 -26.28 -6.93
N ALA A 312 16.76 -25.44 -5.91
CA ALA A 312 17.16 -25.75 -4.54
C ALA A 312 16.32 -26.88 -3.93
N VAL A 313 15.00 -26.89 -4.14
CA VAL A 313 14.11 -28.01 -3.78
C VAL A 313 14.57 -29.31 -4.45
N ALA A 314 14.88 -29.24 -5.74
CA ALA A 314 15.35 -30.37 -6.51
C ALA A 314 16.73 -30.89 -6.04
N ALA A 315 17.63 -29.99 -5.61
CA ALA A 315 18.94 -30.34 -5.06
C ALA A 315 18.81 -30.93 -3.64
N ALA A 316 17.95 -30.36 -2.80
CA ALA A 316 17.66 -30.83 -1.45
C ALA A 316 16.85 -32.14 -1.43
N LYS A 317 16.18 -32.48 -2.55
CA LYS A 317 15.17 -33.55 -2.63
C LYS A 317 14.07 -33.38 -1.58
N SER A 318 13.74 -32.13 -1.25
CA SER A 318 12.83 -31.77 -0.16
C SER A 318 12.29 -30.36 -0.37
N ALA A 319 11.03 -30.15 -0.01
CA ALA A 319 10.40 -28.84 0.04
C ALA A 319 10.45 -28.21 1.44
N GLU A 320 11.13 -28.84 2.41
CA GLU A 320 11.23 -28.31 3.76
C GLU A 320 12.16 -27.07 3.81
N PRO A 321 11.67 -25.94 4.35
CA PRO A 321 12.35 -24.64 4.30
C PRO A 321 13.83 -24.64 4.67
N ARG A 322 14.22 -25.32 5.75
CA ARG A 322 15.63 -25.39 6.19
C ARG A 322 16.54 -26.10 5.19
N GLN A 323 16.05 -27.16 4.56
CA GLN A 323 16.83 -27.91 3.58
C GLN A 323 16.95 -27.11 2.27
N VAL A 324 15.88 -26.43 1.87
CA VAL A 324 15.91 -25.51 0.73
C VAL A 324 16.85 -24.34 1.00
N ALA A 325 16.82 -23.73 2.19
CA ALA A 325 17.73 -22.66 2.59
C ALA A 325 19.20 -23.11 2.56
N ALA A 326 19.50 -24.30 3.08
CA ALA A 326 20.85 -24.87 3.03
C ALA A 326 21.31 -25.11 1.58
N ALA A 327 20.43 -25.60 0.71
CA ALA A 327 20.72 -25.76 -0.70
C ALA A 327 20.96 -24.40 -1.39
N LEU A 328 20.17 -23.37 -1.08
CA LEU A 328 20.38 -22.01 -1.58
C LEU A 328 21.75 -21.43 -1.21
N LYS A 329 22.20 -21.62 0.05
CA LYS A 329 23.51 -21.11 0.51
C LYS A 329 24.71 -21.78 -0.15
N ASN A 330 24.57 -23.04 -0.56
CA ASN A 330 25.67 -23.86 -1.10
C ASN A 330 25.63 -24.02 -2.62
N GLY A 331 24.55 -23.58 -3.27
CA GLY A 331 24.29 -23.82 -4.68
C GLY A 331 24.55 -22.62 -5.58
N THR A 332 24.65 -22.94 -6.87
CA THR A 332 24.57 -21.97 -7.96
C THR A 332 23.43 -22.40 -8.88
N PHE A 333 22.59 -21.44 -9.28
CA PHE A 333 21.33 -21.69 -9.95
C PHE A 333 21.30 -21.00 -11.31
N SER A 334 20.93 -21.75 -12.35
CA SER A 334 20.77 -21.20 -13.70
C SER A 334 19.42 -20.50 -13.80
N THR A 335 19.41 -19.17 -13.94
CA THR A 335 18.18 -18.36 -13.95
C THR A 335 18.12 -17.42 -15.15
N ALA A 336 16.98 -16.72 -15.32
CA ALA A 336 16.82 -15.65 -16.30
C ALA A 336 17.79 -14.47 -16.08
N LEU A 337 18.35 -14.32 -14.87
CA LEU A 337 19.40 -13.35 -14.54
C LEU A 337 20.83 -13.92 -14.75
N GLY A 338 20.96 -15.09 -15.36
CA GLY A 338 22.20 -15.84 -15.44
C GLY A 338 22.44 -16.72 -14.20
N GLN A 339 23.71 -16.98 -13.88
CA GLN A 339 24.09 -17.76 -12.70
C GLN A 339 23.84 -16.97 -11.42
N LEU A 340 22.94 -17.48 -10.58
CA LEU A 340 22.55 -16.88 -9.31
C LEU A 340 23.13 -17.72 -8.16
N SER A 341 23.81 -17.06 -7.21
CA SER A 341 24.30 -17.70 -5.99
C SER A 341 24.22 -16.72 -4.82
N PHE A 342 24.13 -17.25 -3.60
CA PHE A 342 24.00 -16.45 -2.39
C PHE A 342 25.27 -16.52 -1.54
N ASP A 343 25.51 -15.48 -0.75
CA ASP A 343 26.49 -15.51 0.33
C ASP A 343 25.92 -16.14 1.61
N ALA A 344 26.70 -16.18 2.68
CA ALA A 344 26.28 -16.77 3.95
C ALA A 344 25.09 -16.03 4.60
N LYS A 345 24.92 -14.73 4.29
CA LYS A 345 23.86 -13.87 4.80
C LYS A 345 22.55 -14.02 4.02
N GLY A 346 22.63 -14.58 2.81
CA GLY A 346 21.49 -14.69 1.89
C GLY A 346 21.44 -13.58 0.83
N ASP A 347 22.52 -12.80 0.69
CA ASP A 347 22.67 -11.79 -0.36
C ASP A 347 23.14 -12.41 -1.67
N ARG A 348 22.61 -11.93 -2.80
CA ARG A 348 23.11 -12.30 -4.13
C ARG A 348 24.55 -11.83 -4.30
N ARG A 349 25.48 -12.76 -4.58
CA ARG A 349 26.91 -12.44 -4.78
C ARG A 349 27.18 -11.56 -6.00
N GLN A 350 26.39 -11.75 -7.06
CA GLN A 350 26.52 -11.02 -8.32
C GLN A 350 25.78 -9.66 -8.31
N ALA A 351 25.35 -9.15 -7.15
CA ALA A 351 24.67 -7.88 -7.08
C ALA A 351 25.63 -6.72 -7.44
N SER A 352 25.20 -5.92 -8.41
CA SER A 352 25.92 -4.75 -8.91
C SER A 352 24.89 -3.68 -9.26
N TYR A 353 25.32 -2.41 -9.16
CA TYR A 353 24.55 -1.26 -9.57
C TYR A 353 25.34 -0.42 -10.57
N VAL A 354 24.60 0.17 -11.51
CA VAL A 354 25.07 1.16 -12.48
C VAL A 354 24.11 2.34 -12.45
N VAL A 355 24.49 3.45 -13.08
CA VAL A 355 23.62 4.62 -13.24
C VAL A 355 23.00 4.61 -14.63
N TYR A 356 21.70 4.86 -14.67
CA TYR A 356 20.88 5.02 -15.85
C TYR A 356 20.44 6.49 -15.99
N GLN A 357 20.10 6.87 -17.21
CA GLN A 357 19.49 8.16 -17.53
C GLN A 357 18.18 7.95 -18.29
N TRP A 358 17.13 8.62 -17.85
CA TRP A 358 15.86 8.73 -18.55
C TRP A 358 15.93 9.75 -19.69
N ASN A 359 15.19 9.47 -20.75
CA ASN A 359 14.81 10.36 -21.82
C ASN A 359 13.34 10.11 -22.22
N GLU A 360 12.84 10.85 -23.20
CA GLU A 360 11.44 10.72 -23.66
C GLU A 360 11.10 9.32 -24.21
N ASN A 361 12.10 8.55 -24.63
CA ASN A 361 11.94 7.22 -25.22
C ASN A 361 12.18 6.06 -24.24
N GLY A 362 12.41 6.35 -22.96
CA GLY A 362 12.72 5.35 -21.93
C GLY A 362 14.00 5.69 -21.17
N TYR A 363 14.80 4.69 -20.82
CA TYR A 363 16.07 4.89 -20.15
C TYR A 363 17.18 4.04 -20.75
N ARG A 364 18.42 4.50 -20.60
CA ARG A 364 19.62 3.78 -21.04
C ARG A 364 20.71 3.80 -19.97
N GLN A 365 21.57 2.78 -19.97
CA GLN A 365 22.72 2.76 -19.07
C GLN A 365 23.64 3.95 -19.40
N TYR A 366 23.96 4.75 -18.39
CA TYR A 366 24.67 6.02 -18.55
C TYR A 366 26.08 5.99 -17.94
N TYR A 367 26.26 5.32 -16.81
CA TYR A 367 27.56 5.20 -16.17
C TYR A 367 27.72 3.86 -15.46
N VAL A 368 28.89 3.25 -15.65
CA VAL A 368 29.31 2.01 -14.99
C VAL A 368 30.49 2.36 -14.06
N PRO A 369 30.42 2.05 -12.76
CA PRO A 369 31.55 2.27 -11.87
C PRO A 369 32.73 1.36 -12.28
N PRO A 370 33.99 1.84 -12.17
CA PRO A 370 35.15 1.02 -12.50
C PRO A 370 35.21 -0.26 -11.65
N VAL A 371 35.49 -1.40 -12.30
CA VAL A 371 35.58 -2.71 -11.65
C VAL A 371 36.69 -2.68 -10.60
N GLY A 372 36.36 -3.02 -9.34
CA GLY A 372 37.28 -2.96 -8.20
C GLY A 372 37.17 -1.69 -7.34
N ALA A 373 36.32 -0.72 -7.70
CA ALA A 373 36.04 0.46 -6.87
C ALA A 373 34.92 0.25 -5.84
N ALA A 374 34.28 -0.93 -5.82
CA ALA A 374 33.65 -1.41 -4.60
C ALA A 374 34.80 -1.70 -3.63
N THR A 375 35.18 -0.70 -2.82
CA THR A 375 35.78 -1.02 -1.54
C THR A 375 34.85 -2.08 -0.93
N PRO A 376 35.34 -3.26 -0.53
CA PRO A 376 34.56 -4.08 0.37
C PRO A 376 34.23 -3.13 1.50
N VAL A 377 32.95 -2.83 1.72
CA VAL A 377 32.56 -2.23 2.99
C VAL A 377 33.03 -3.28 3.98
N ALA A 378 34.17 -3.02 4.61
CA ALA A 378 34.72 -3.87 5.66
C ALA A 378 33.54 -4.19 6.56
N ALA A 379 33.35 -5.48 6.84
CA ALA A 379 32.26 -5.97 7.68
C ALA A 379 32.05 -4.96 8.80
N SER A 380 30.88 -4.31 8.81
CA SER A 380 30.58 -3.39 9.90
C SER A 380 30.79 -4.18 11.18
N PRO A 381 31.58 -3.68 12.15
CA PRO A 381 31.74 -4.38 13.40
C PRO A 381 30.34 -4.69 13.95
N PRO A 382 30.13 -5.88 14.56
CA PRO A 382 28.83 -6.24 15.08
C PRO A 382 28.31 -5.09 15.92
N SER A 383 27.12 -4.60 15.61
CA SER A 383 26.45 -3.65 16.50
C SER A 383 26.46 -4.26 17.90
N PRO A 384 26.81 -3.49 18.95
CA PRO A 384 26.77 -4.01 20.30
C PRO A 384 25.39 -4.62 20.57
N PRO A 385 25.31 -5.72 21.36
CA PRO A 385 24.05 -6.36 21.64
C PRO A 385 23.06 -5.31 22.12
N VAL A 386 21.88 -5.30 21.50
CA VAL A 386 20.76 -4.50 21.95
C VAL A 386 20.43 -4.96 23.36
N VAL A 387 20.91 -4.22 24.35
CA VAL A 387 20.29 -4.21 25.66
C VAL A 387 18.88 -3.72 25.39
N GLN A 388 17.90 -4.61 25.53
CA GLN A 388 16.50 -4.22 25.60
C GLN A 388 16.43 -3.08 26.62
N ALA A 389 16.05 -1.88 26.18
CA ALA A 389 15.57 -0.89 27.12
C ALA A 389 14.41 -1.56 27.87
N PRO A 390 14.45 -1.63 29.21
CA PRO A 390 13.34 -2.17 29.96
C PRO A 390 12.07 -1.36 29.63
N PRO A 391 10.89 -1.98 29.66
CA PRO A 391 9.64 -1.26 29.44
C PRO A 391 9.57 -0.07 30.42
N PRO A 392 9.05 1.09 30.00
CA PRO A 392 8.88 2.22 30.91
C PRO A 392 8.03 1.77 32.10
N ALA A 393 8.50 2.07 33.31
CA ALA A 393 7.79 1.74 34.54
C ALA A 393 6.39 2.39 34.55
N PRO A 394 5.38 1.74 35.14
CA PRO A 394 4.07 2.36 35.33
C PRO A 394 4.22 3.65 36.15
N PRO A 395 3.46 4.71 35.86
CA PRO A 395 3.51 5.93 36.64
C PRO A 395 3.11 5.63 38.10
N PRO A 396 3.77 6.25 39.10
CA PRO A 396 3.40 6.07 40.50
C PRO A 396 1.98 6.61 40.75
N PRO A 397 1.26 6.08 41.76
CA PRO A 397 -0.05 6.61 42.12
C PRO A 397 0.09 8.07 42.55
N VAL A 398 -0.81 8.91 42.05
CA VAL A 398 -0.87 10.34 42.35
C VAL A 398 -1.19 10.52 43.84
N VAL A 399 -0.18 10.88 44.63
CA VAL A 399 -0.38 11.47 45.95
C VAL A 399 -0.42 12.99 45.74
N GLN A 400 -1.57 13.60 45.99
CA GLN A 400 -1.70 15.06 46.00
C GLN A 400 -0.81 15.66 47.10
N ALA A 401 0.13 16.51 46.71
CA ALA A 401 0.81 17.40 47.64
C ALA A 401 -0.09 18.61 47.97
N PRO A 402 -0.08 19.14 49.20
CA PRO A 402 -0.86 20.32 49.57
C PRO A 402 -0.29 21.58 48.88
N PRO A 403 -1.14 22.59 48.59
CA PRO A 403 -0.72 23.79 47.88
C PRO A 403 0.23 24.67 48.74
N PRO A 404 1.12 25.45 48.11
CA PRO A 404 2.03 26.34 48.83
C PRO A 404 1.28 27.55 49.44
N PRO A 405 1.81 28.15 50.53
CA PRO A 405 1.18 29.27 51.19
C PRO A 405 1.27 30.56 50.36
N ALA A 406 0.24 31.40 50.48
CA ALA A 406 0.14 32.67 49.78
C ALA A 406 1.24 33.68 50.20
N PRO A 407 1.75 34.50 49.26
CA PRO A 407 2.72 35.55 49.58
C PRO A 407 2.04 36.75 50.28
N PRO A 408 2.77 37.50 51.13
CA PRO A 408 2.25 38.64 51.86
C PRO A 408 2.07 39.89 50.97
N PRO A 409 1.23 40.86 51.37
CA PRO A 409 0.93 42.03 50.56
C PRO A 409 2.08 43.04 50.63
N VAL A 410 2.53 43.54 49.47
CA VAL A 410 3.51 44.62 49.39
C VAL A 410 2.84 45.89 48.87
N VAL A 411 3.00 46.95 49.67
CA VAL A 411 2.49 48.31 49.46
C VAL A 411 3.24 49.01 48.33
N ALA A 412 2.50 49.88 47.63
CA ALA A 412 2.84 50.55 46.37
C ALA A 412 4.12 51.40 46.37
N ASN A 413 4.79 51.41 45.22
CA ASN A 413 5.49 52.59 44.69
C ASN A 413 5.43 52.60 43.15
N VAL A 414 5.00 53.74 42.60
CA VAL A 414 4.64 53.96 41.18
C VAL A 414 5.84 54.49 40.38
N PRO A 415 6.18 53.90 39.21
CA PRO A 415 7.02 54.53 38.19
C PRO A 415 6.19 55.23 37.08
N PRO A 416 6.76 56.24 36.37
CA PRO A 416 6.04 57.13 35.46
C PRO A 416 5.59 56.45 34.14
N PRO A 417 4.65 57.05 33.39
CA PRO A 417 3.88 56.34 32.37
C PRO A 417 4.72 56.08 31.11
N LYS A 418 4.84 54.82 30.71
CA LYS A 418 5.19 54.44 29.33
C LYS A 418 3.91 54.38 28.50
N GLN A 419 3.95 55.00 27.32
CA GLN A 419 2.85 55.13 26.38
C GLN A 419 2.17 53.78 26.09
N VAL A 420 0.84 53.79 26.21
CA VAL A 420 -0.04 52.66 25.90
C VAL A 420 -0.23 52.60 24.38
N ALA A 421 0.27 51.53 23.74
CA ALA A 421 -0.18 51.16 22.41
C ALA A 421 -1.65 50.67 22.48
N PRO A 422 -2.51 50.96 21.51
CA PRO A 422 -3.93 50.66 21.62
C PRO A 422 -4.16 49.14 21.75
N VAL A 423 -5.03 48.77 22.68
CA VAL A 423 -5.59 47.42 22.79
C VAL A 423 -6.25 47.07 21.46
N ALA A 424 -5.75 46.03 20.79
CA ALA A 424 -6.38 45.50 19.60
C ALA A 424 -7.82 45.07 19.94
N ALA A 425 -8.78 45.59 19.18
CA ALA A 425 -10.18 45.19 19.24
C ALA A 425 -10.32 43.66 19.11
N PRO A 426 -11.38 43.06 19.69
CA PRO A 426 -11.64 41.63 19.57
C PRO A 426 -11.67 41.25 18.09
N LYS A 427 -10.78 40.32 17.71
CA LYS A 427 -10.75 39.75 16.36
C LYS A 427 -12.15 39.20 16.07
N ALA A 428 -12.83 39.76 15.09
CA ALA A 428 -14.13 39.30 14.64
C ALA A 428 -14.11 37.78 14.47
N ALA A 429 -15.14 37.10 14.99
CA ALA A 429 -15.30 35.66 14.85
C ALA A 429 -15.14 35.29 13.36
N ALA A 430 -14.32 34.27 13.08
CA ALA A 430 -14.16 33.78 11.72
C ALA A 430 -15.56 33.44 11.15
N PRO A 431 -15.84 33.76 9.88
CA PRO A 431 -17.12 33.41 9.28
C PRO A 431 -17.35 31.89 9.41
N PRO A 432 -18.60 31.45 9.67
CA PRO A 432 -18.90 30.05 9.86
C PRO A 432 -18.54 29.25 8.60
N ASP A 433 -17.99 28.05 8.80
CA ASP A 433 -17.63 27.13 7.71
C ASP A 433 -18.80 26.93 6.76
N ARG A 434 -18.54 26.98 5.44
CA ARG A 434 -19.53 26.62 4.43
C ARG A 434 -19.60 25.10 4.32
N ARG A 435 -20.68 24.53 4.85
CA ARG A 435 -20.95 23.10 4.98
C ARG A 435 -22.03 22.67 4.00
N VAL A 436 -21.68 21.75 3.09
CA VAL A 436 -22.58 21.26 2.05
C VAL A 436 -22.71 19.74 2.10
N ALA A 437 -23.90 19.22 1.81
CA ALA A 437 -24.15 17.78 1.77
C ALA A 437 -25.02 17.34 0.60
N LEU A 438 -24.69 16.18 0.04
CA LEU A 438 -25.52 15.41 -0.88
C LEU A 438 -25.95 14.13 -0.16
N VAL A 439 -27.26 13.93 -0.02
CA VAL A 439 -27.85 12.81 0.71
C VAL A 439 -28.73 12.03 -0.25
N ILE A 440 -28.36 10.78 -0.50
CA ILE A 440 -28.97 9.92 -1.51
C ILE A 440 -29.62 8.72 -0.82
N GLY A 441 -30.90 8.45 -1.12
CA GLY A 441 -31.62 7.26 -0.66
C GLY A 441 -32.27 6.51 -1.81
N ASN A 442 -31.71 5.36 -2.20
CA ASN A 442 -32.25 4.52 -3.26
C ASN A 442 -33.02 3.33 -2.67
N SER A 443 -34.33 3.30 -2.91
CA SER A 443 -35.26 2.28 -2.42
C SER A 443 -35.94 1.52 -3.56
N ALA A 444 -36.42 2.22 -4.59
CA ALA A 444 -37.29 1.67 -5.63
C ALA A 444 -36.53 0.98 -6.77
N TYR A 445 -35.73 -0.04 -6.45
CA TYR A 445 -35.00 -0.84 -7.43
C TYR A 445 -35.94 -1.57 -8.39
N LYS A 446 -35.66 -1.47 -9.70
CA LYS A 446 -36.53 -2.00 -10.77
C LYS A 446 -36.27 -3.47 -11.09
N ASN A 447 -35.03 -3.93 -10.92
CA ASN A 447 -34.58 -5.25 -11.39
C ASN A 447 -34.16 -6.20 -10.25
N VAL A 448 -34.20 -5.72 -9.01
CA VAL A 448 -33.99 -6.49 -7.77
C VAL A 448 -35.01 -6.04 -6.73
N SER A 449 -35.12 -6.78 -5.63
CA SER A 449 -36.04 -6.43 -4.55
C SER A 449 -35.83 -4.99 -4.06
N PRO A 450 -36.90 -4.18 -3.94
CA PRO A 450 -36.82 -2.85 -3.36
C PRO A 450 -36.34 -2.88 -1.90
N LEU A 451 -35.68 -1.80 -1.46
CA LEU A 451 -35.28 -1.60 -0.08
C LEU A 451 -36.26 -0.66 0.62
N THR A 452 -36.69 -1.02 1.83
CA THR A 452 -37.74 -0.29 2.58
C THR A 452 -37.21 0.93 3.35
N ASN A 453 -35.94 0.93 3.73
CA ASN A 453 -35.36 1.93 4.64
C ASN A 453 -34.58 3.10 3.99
N PRO A 454 -33.86 2.95 2.86
CA PRO A 454 -32.92 3.98 2.39
C PRO A 454 -33.47 5.40 2.23
N GLN A 455 -34.70 5.56 1.74
CA GLN A 455 -35.33 6.88 1.65
C GLN A 455 -35.57 7.52 3.02
N ARG A 456 -36.00 6.73 4.01
CA ARG A 456 -36.25 7.22 5.38
C ARG A 456 -34.95 7.54 6.10
N ASP A 457 -33.93 6.70 5.93
CA ASP A 457 -32.58 6.92 6.46
C ASP A 457 -31.99 8.21 5.88
N ALA A 458 -32.04 8.37 4.55
CA ALA A 458 -31.60 9.58 3.87
C ALA A 458 -32.35 10.84 4.35
N SER A 459 -33.67 10.77 4.53
CA SER A 459 -34.45 11.88 5.06
C SER A 459 -34.05 12.26 6.50
N THR A 460 -33.82 11.25 7.35
CA THR A 460 -33.40 11.43 8.74
C THR A 460 -32.02 12.09 8.82
N ILE A 461 -31.06 11.60 8.03
CA ILE A 461 -29.71 12.17 7.99
C ILE A 461 -29.70 13.58 7.39
N ALA A 462 -30.47 13.82 6.33
CA ALA A 462 -30.60 15.16 5.77
C ALA A 462 -31.16 16.17 6.80
N THR A 463 -32.11 15.73 7.63
CA THR A 463 -32.68 16.55 8.71
C THR A 463 -31.64 16.84 9.79
N ALA A 464 -30.89 15.81 10.24
CA ALA A 464 -29.83 15.97 11.23
C ALA A 464 -28.72 16.91 10.75
N LEU A 465 -28.27 16.79 9.49
CA LEU A 465 -27.25 17.67 8.90
C LEU A 465 -27.71 19.13 8.82
N ARG A 466 -28.98 19.37 8.45
CA ARG A 466 -29.54 20.74 8.46
C ARG A 466 -29.55 21.32 9.87
N GLN A 467 -29.95 20.52 10.86
CA GLN A 467 -29.96 20.93 12.27
C GLN A 467 -28.55 21.14 12.84
N SER A 468 -27.53 20.43 12.34
CA SER A 468 -26.12 20.63 12.69
C SER A 468 -25.45 21.78 11.92
N GLY A 469 -26.24 22.65 11.26
CA GLY A 469 -25.74 23.88 10.65
C GLY A 469 -25.19 23.74 9.22
N PHE A 470 -25.55 22.69 8.47
CA PHE A 470 -25.25 22.64 7.03
C PHE A 470 -26.14 23.61 6.26
N GLN A 471 -25.54 24.53 5.51
CA GLN A 471 -26.29 25.57 4.80
C GLN A 471 -26.91 25.06 3.48
N SER A 472 -26.36 23.99 2.91
CA SER A 472 -26.92 23.33 1.72
C SER A 472 -26.95 21.82 1.91
N VAL A 473 -28.15 21.25 1.93
CA VAL A 473 -28.36 19.79 2.02
C VAL A 473 -29.30 19.37 0.89
N THR A 474 -28.72 18.78 -0.15
CA THR A 474 -29.44 18.24 -1.30
C THR A 474 -29.86 16.81 -0.98
N LEU A 475 -31.15 16.59 -0.74
CA LEU A 475 -31.74 15.27 -0.56
C LEU A 475 -32.33 14.80 -1.89
N VAL A 476 -31.91 13.64 -2.36
CA VAL A 476 -32.36 13.02 -3.61
C VAL A 476 -32.63 11.54 -3.36
N THR A 477 -33.66 11.00 -4.01
CA THR A 477 -34.10 9.62 -3.80
C THR A 477 -34.35 8.92 -5.12
N ASP A 478 -34.16 7.60 -5.15
CA ASP A 478 -34.46 6.73 -6.28
C ASP A 478 -33.84 7.19 -7.60
N LEU A 479 -32.53 7.41 -7.58
CA LEU A 479 -31.80 7.88 -8.75
C LEU A 479 -31.47 6.74 -9.70
N ASP A 480 -31.86 6.92 -10.96
CA ASP A 480 -31.29 6.17 -12.08
C ASP A 480 -29.82 6.58 -12.32
N ARG A 481 -29.08 5.81 -13.11
CA ARG A 481 -27.62 6.02 -13.27
C ARG A 481 -27.28 7.43 -13.75
N ASN A 482 -28.04 7.95 -14.70
CA ASN A 482 -27.80 9.26 -15.28
C ASN A 482 -28.05 10.36 -14.26
N LYS A 483 -29.15 10.28 -13.51
CA LYS A 483 -29.45 11.23 -12.44
C LYS A 483 -28.46 11.13 -11.28
N LEU A 484 -28.00 9.93 -10.92
CA LEU A 484 -26.98 9.75 -9.89
C LEU A 484 -25.67 10.43 -10.28
N THR A 485 -25.23 10.21 -11.52
CA THR A 485 -24.02 10.84 -12.06
C THR A 485 -24.16 12.37 -12.13
N ALA A 486 -25.30 12.87 -12.60
CA ALA A 486 -25.58 14.30 -12.67
C ALA A 486 -25.66 14.96 -11.29
N ALA A 487 -26.24 14.26 -10.29
CA ALA A 487 -26.28 14.73 -8.91
C ALA A 487 -24.87 14.85 -8.31
N LEU A 488 -24.00 13.88 -8.57
CA LEU A 488 -22.59 13.91 -8.14
C LEU A 488 -21.80 15.03 -8.84
N GLN A 489 -21.99 15.23 -10.14
CA GLN A 489 -21.36 16.33 -10.89
C GLN A 489 -21.78 17.70 -10.32
N LYS A 490 -23.09 17.91 -10.14
CA LYS A 490 -23.61 19.16 -9.56
C LYS A 490 -23.10 19.36 -8.13
N PHE A 491 -22.98 18.29 -7.35
CA PHE A 491 -22.45 18.39 -6.00
C PHE A 491 -20.96 18.75 -5.99
N ALA A 492 -20.17 18.23 -6.93
CA ALA A 492 -18.76 18.57 -7.07
C ALA A 492 -18.56 20.08 -7.28
N GLU A 493 -19.36 20.70 -8.16
CA GLU A 493 -19.35 22.15 -8.38
C GLU A 493 -19.66 22.94 -7.09
N VAL A 494 -20.61 22.47 -6.29
CA VAL A 494 -20.96 23.08 -5.01
C VAL A 494 -19.84 22.90 -3.98
N ALA A 495 -19.17 21.74 -3.98
CA ALA A 495 -18.10 21.40 -3.05
C ALA A 495 -16.83 22.24 -3.25
N GLU A 496 -16.54 22.72 -4.47
CA GLU A 496 -15.36 23.56 -4.77
C GLU A 496 -15.26 24.83 -3.91
N THR A 497 -16.40 25.36 -3.50
CA THR A 497 -16.47 26.58 -2.70
C THR A 497 -16.80 26.32 -1.23
N ALA A 498 -16.90 25.05 -0.83
CA ALA A 498 -17.26 24.63 0.52
C ALA A 498 -16.02 24.35 1.39
N ASP A 499 -16.16 24.54 2.70
CA ASP A 499 -15.20 24.09 3.69
C ASP A 499 -15.42 22.62 4.04
N TRP A 500 -16.68 22.18 4.09
CA TRP A 500 -17.06 20.79 4.35
C TRP A 500 -17.92 20.24 3.22
N SER A 501 -17.59 19.04 2.73
CA SER A 501 -18.44 18.25 1.84
C SER A 501 -18.81 16.93 2.51
N VAL A 502 -20.10 16.59 2.50
CA VAL A 502 -20.59 15.29 2.98
C VAL A 502 -21.41 14.63 1.89
N VAL A 503 -21.04 13.43 1.47
CA VAL A 503 -21.92 12.57 0.67
C VAL A 503 -22.42 11.45 1.56
N TYR A 504 -23.74 11.31 1.69
CA TYR A 504 -24.38 10.17 2.33
C TYR A 504 -25.12 9.36 1.27
N PHE A 505 -24.89 8.06 1.23
CA PHE A 505 -25.61 7.15 0.34
C PHE A 505 -26.21 6.00 1.14
N ALA A 506 -27.52 5.83 1.04
CA ALA A 506 -28.23 4.63 1.47
C ALA A 506 -28.81 3.87 0.27
N GLY A 507 -28.59 2.56 0.23
CA GLY A 507 -29.05 1.69 -0.87
C GLY A 507 -28.20 0.43 -1.05
N HIS A 508 -28.26 -0.17 -2.23
CA HIS A 508 -27.38 -1.27 -2.61
C HIS A 508 -25.99 -0.77 -3.03
N GLY A 509 -24.96 -1.41 -2.49
CA GLY A 509 -23.58 -1.33 -2.95
C GLY A 509 -23.06 -2.71 -3.32
N MET A 510 -22.05 -2.78 -4.18
CA MET A 510 -21.40 -4.04 -4.50
C MET A 510 -19.94 -3.88 -4.84
N GLU A 511 -19.17 -4.94 -4.61
CA GLU A 511 -17.81 -5.06 -5.11
C GLU A 511 -17.76 -6.02 -6.29
N ILE A 512 -17.10 -5.59 -7.37
CA ILE A 512 -16.64 -6.48 -8.43
C ILE A 512 -15.18 -6.17 -8.71
N GLY A 513 -14.31 -7.19 -8.66
CA GLY A 513 -12.91 -7.07 -9.02
C GLY A 513 -12.10 -6.09 -8.16
N GLY A 514 -12.45 -5.94 -6.88
CA GLY A 514 -11.79 -5.00 -5.97
C GLY A 514 -12.25 -3.54 -6.11
N VAL A 515 -13.31 -3.27 -6.89
CA VAL A 515 -13.86 -1.92 -7.06
C VAL A 515 -15.25 -1.84 -6.45
N ASN A 516 -15.47 -0.77 -5.67
CA ASN A 516 -16.76 -0.44 -5.06
C ASN A 516 -17.68 0.28 -6.02
N TYR A 517 -18.93 -0.18 -6.10
CA TYR A 517 -19.97 0.44 -6.89
C TYR A 517 -21.23 0.70 -6.06
N LEU A 518 -21.81 1.88 -6.24
CA LEU A 518 -23.14 2.24 -5.81
C LEU A 518 -24.12 1.86 -6.92
N ILE A 519 -25.26 1.28 -6.55
CA ILE A 519 -26.23 0.75 -7.50
C ILE A 519 -27.39 1.74 -7.71
N PRO A 520 -27.56 2.28 -8.93
CA PRO A 520 -28.75 3.03 -9.33
C PRO A 520 -30.01 2.16 -9.40
N ILE A 521 -31.18 2.76 -9.25
CA ILE A 521 -32.45 2.00 -9.19
C ILE A 521 -32.81 1.28 -10.50
N ASP A 522 -32.26 1.72 -11.63
CA ASP A 522 -32.51 1.15 -12.96
C ASP A 522 -31.44 0.14 -13.42
N ALA A 523 -30.41 -0.11 -12.59
CA ALA A 523 -29.30 -0.97 -12.95
C ALA A 523 -29.77 -2.37 -13.37
N LYS A 524 -29.33 -2.81 -14.55
CA LYS A 524 -29.56 -4.15 -15.11
C LYS A 524 -28.25 -4.89 -15.24
N LEU A 525 -27.95 -5.75 -14.27
CA LEU A 525 -26.71 -6.51 -14.25
C LEU A 525 -26.98 -7.96 -14.66
N GLY A 526 -26.72 -8.28 -15.93
CA GLY A 526 -26.82 -9.63 -16.48
C GLY A 526 -25.49 -10.39 -16.48
N SER A 527 -24.37 -9.67 -16.37
CA SER A 527 -23.01 -10.21 -16.26
C SER A 527 -22.10 -9.26 -15.48
N ASP A 528 -20.93 -9.78 -15.10
CA ASP A 528 -19.84 -9.02 -14.48
C ASP A 528 -19.34 -7.84 -15.33
N ARG A 529 -19.50 -7.88 -16.66
CA ARG A 529 -19.09 -6.79 -17.58
C ARG A 529 -20.05 -5.60 -17.57
N ASP A 530 -21.31 -5.82 -17.17
CA ASP A 530 -22.33 -4.77 -17.21
C ASP A 530 -22.09 -3.72 -16.12
N ILE A 531 -21.29 -4.04 -15.09
CA ILE A 531 -21.14 -3.22 -13.89
C ILE A 531 -20.58 -1.81 -14.18
N GLU A 532 -19.59 -1.69 -15.04
CA GLU A 532 -18.97 -0.41 -15.39
C GLU A 532 -19.96 0.52 -16.13
N PHE A 533 -20.89 -0.08 -16.87
CA PHE A 533 -21.88 0.64 -17.67
C PHE A 533 -23.18 0.93 -16.91
N GLN A 534 -23.50 0.15 -15.87
CA GLN A 534 -24.80 0.19 -15.18
C GLN A 534 -24.71 0.72 -13.74
N ALA A 535 -23.53 0.72 -13.12
CA ALA A 535 -23.33 1.24 -11.77
C ALA A 535 -22.44 2.49 -11.75
N VAL A 536 -22.25 3.07 -10.56
CA VAL A 536 -21.39 4.24 -10.33
C VAL A 536 -20.30 3.86 -9.33
N SER A 537 -19.04 4.06 -9.69
CA SER A 537 -17.92 3.70 -8.81
C SER A 537 -17.86 4.60 -7.56
N LEU A 538 -17.40 4.07 -6.43
CA LEU A 538 -17.15 4.85 -5.22
C LEU A 538 -16.10 5.94 -5.48
N ASN A 539 -15.13 5.71 -6.37
CA ASN A 539 -14.16 6.73 -6.77
C ASN A 539 -14.86 7.96 -7.38
N THR A 540 -15.91 7.76 -8.18
CA THR A 540 -16.72 8.88 -8.70
C THR A 540 -17.36 9.70 -7.58
N VAL A 541 -17.79 9.04 -6.50
CA VAL A 541 -18.37 9.71 -5.33
C VAL A 541 -17.30 10.45 -4.52
N LEU A 542 -16.13 9.83 -4.33
CA LEU A 542 -14.99 10.45 -3.66
C LEU A 542 -14.53 11.71 -4.38
N ASN A 543 -14.39 11.64 -5.71
CA ASN A 543 -14.03 12.79 -6.54
C ASN A 543 -15.05 13.93 -6.42
N ALA A 544 -16.35 13.62 -6.30
CA ALA A 544 -17.38 14.62 -6.09
C ALA A 544 -17.28 15.32 -4.72
N ALA A 545 -16.77 14.64 -3.69
CA ALA A 545 -16.55 15.21 -2.37
C ALA A 545 -15.20 15.94 -2.24
N GLU A 546 -14.22 15.62 -3.08
CA GLU A 546 -12.80 15.97 -2.92
C GLU A 546 -12.50 17.48 -2.83
N ARG A 547 -13.30 18.33 -3.47
CA ARG A 547 -12.96 19.76 -3.67
C ARG A 547 -13.22 20.67 -2.46
N ALA A 548 -13.80 20.15 -1.37
CA ALA A 548 -13.96 20.93 -0.14
C ALA A 548 -12.62 21.20 0.55
N LYS A 549 -12.52 22.34 1.24
CA LYS A 549 -11.25 22.89 1.75
C LYS A 549 -10.75 22.26 3.05
N LYS A 550 -11.64 21.77 3.92
CA LYS A 550 -11.27 21.34 5.29
C LYS A 550 -11.66 19.90 5.61
N LEU A 551 -12.93 19.54 5.42
CA LEU A 551 -13.44 18.22 5.77
C LEU A 551 -14.21 17.58 4.60
N ARG A 552 -13.86 16.35 4.25
CA ARG A 552 -14.54 15.59 3.20
C ARG A 552 -14.98 14.26 3.77
N LEU A 553 -16.28 14.00 3.77
CA LEU A 553 -16.86 12.78 4.29
C LEU A 553 -17.68 12.08 3.22
N VAL A 554 -17.45 10.77 3.06
CA VAL A 554 -18.35 9.89 2.29
C VAL A 554 -18.85 8.80 3.22
N ILE A 555 -20.16 8.76 3.44
CA ILE A 555 -20.81 7.86 4.37
C ILE A 555 -21.71 6.91 3.57
N LEU A 556 -21.46 5.61 3.72
CA LEU A 556 -22.08 4.55 2.95
C LEU A 556 -22.91 3.66 3.88
N ASP A 557 -24.21 3.93 3.92
CA ASP A 557 -25.24 3.11 4.57
C ASP A 557 -25.82 2.09 3.57
N ALA A 558 -24.93 1.24 3.06
CA ALA A 558 -25.26 0.31 2.00
C ALA A 558 -24.99 -1.13 2.40
N CYS A 559 -25.94 -2.01 2.05
CA CYS A 559 -25.72 -3.45 2.16
C CYS A 559 -24.58 -3.88 1.25
N ARG A 560 -23.77 -4.80 1.78
CA ARG A 560 -22.56 -5.35 1.16
C ARG A 560 -22.87 -6.62 0.34
N ASP A 561 -24.10 -7.12 0.38
CA ASP A 561 -24.50 -8.29 -0.41
C ASP A 561 -24.89 -7.90 -1.84
N ASN A 562 -24.52 -8.75 -2.80
CA ASN A 562 -24.81 -8.56 -4.22
C ASN A 562 -26.25 -9.01 -4.55
N PRO A 563 -27.20 -8.09 -4.78
CA PRO A 563 -28.61 -8.45 -4.98
C PRO A 563 -28.86 -9.09 -6.36
N PHE A 564 -27.89 -9.02 -7.28
CA PHE A 564 -27.97 -9.61 -8.63
C PHE A 564 -27.27 -10.97 -8.72
N ALA A 565 -26.73 -11.51 -7.61
CA ALA A 565 -25.90 -12.71 -7.60
C ALA A 565 -26.57 -13.94 -8.24
N ALA A 566 -27.91 -14.07 -8.12
CA ALA A 566 -28.68 -15.16 -8.70
C ALA A 566 -28.92 -15.02 -10.23
N GLN A 567 -28.79 -13.81 -10.78
CA GLN A 567 -29.16 -13.49 -12.17
C GLN A 567 -27.94 -13.27 -13.08
N MET A 568 -26.77 -12.98 -12.51
CA MET A 568 -25.57 -12.65 -13.29
C MET A 568 -24.81 -13.87 -13.82
N LYS A 569 -24.53 -13.86 -15.12
CA LYS A 569 -23.59 -14.79 -15.78
C LYS A 569 -22.15 -14.34 -15.53
N ARG A 570 -21.30 -15.27 -15.09
CA ARG A 570 -19.85 -15.02 -14.93
C ARG A 570 -19.17 -15.17 -16.29
N THR A 571 -18.72 -14.07 -16.89
CA THR A 571 -18.14 -14.08 -18.24
C THR A 571 -16.67 -13.67 -18.27
N MET A 572 -16.09 -13.31 -17.12
CA MET A 572 -14.64 -13.11 -16.97
C MET A 572 -13.96 -14.40 -16.48
N ALA A 573 -13.09 -14.97 -17.32
CA ALA A 573 -12.32 -16.20 -17.04
C ALA A 573 -11.31 -16.06 -15.88
N ASN A 574 -11.12 -14.85 -15.34
CA ASN A 574 -10.26 -14.55 -14.19
C ASN A 574 -11.04 -14.26 -12.89
N ALA A 575 -12.36 -14.46 -12.85
CA ALA A 575 -13.15 -14.38 -11.63
C ALA A 575 -13.06 -15.69 -10.82
N THR A 576 -11.86 -16.03 -10.33
CA THR A 576 -11.67 -17.16 -9.42
C THR A 576 -12.21 -16.81 -8.02
N ARG A 577 -13.34 -17.46 -7.66
CA ARG A 577 -13.87 -17.71 -6.30
C ARG A 577 -14.03 -16.58 -5.26
N SER A 578 -13.83 -15.30 -5.59
CA SER A 578 -14.21 -14.20 -4.70
C SER A 578 -15.34 -13.38 -5.32
N VAL A 579 -16.57 -13.89 -5.22
CA VAL A 579 -17.70 -12.97 -5.05
C VAL A 579 -17.59 -12.51 -3.59
N GLY A 580 -16.82 -11.44 -3.37
CA GLY A 580 -16.66 -10.85 -2.06
C GLY A 580 -18.03 -10.45 -1.53
N ARG A 581 -18.36 -10.89 -0.32
CA ARG A 581 -19.47 -10.33 0.47
C ARG A 581 -19.05 -8.91 0.85
N GLY A 582 -19.36 -7.93 0.01
CA GLY A 582 -19.22 -6.52 0.34
C GLY A 582 -18.30 -5.70 -0.50
N LEU A 583 -18.42 -4.39 -0.30
CA LEU A 583 -17.57 -3.34 -0.84
C LEU A 583 -16.07 -3.66 -0.57
N ALA A 584 -15.21 -3.62 -1.57
CA ALA A 584 -13.75 -3.61 -1.42
C ALA A 584 -13.26 -2.51 -0.46
N PHE A 585 -12.03 -2.69 0.01
CA PHE A 585 -11.29 -1.68 0.73
C PHE A 585 -10.99 -0.46 -0.17
N VAL A 586 -11.18 0.76 0.34
CA VAL A 586 -10.79 2.00 -0.36
C VAL A 586 -10.03 2.90 0.60
N GLU A 587 -8.81 3.28 0.21
CA GLU A 587 -7.96 4.24 0.94
C GLU A 587 -8.22 5.65 0.39
N PRO A 588 -8.90 6.53 1.15
CA PRO A 588 -9.23 7.88 0.70
C PRO A 588 -8.00 8.81 0.76
N GLU A 589 -7.97 9.85 -0.06
CA GLU A 589 -6.95 10.90 0.00
C GLU A 589 -6.87 11.58 1.38
N ALA A 590 -5.72 12.19 1.71
CA ALA A 590 -5.54 12.91 2.97
C ALA A 590 -6.57 14.06 3.13
N GLY A 591 -7.28 14.10 4.26
CA GLY A 591 -8.38 15.02 4.50
C GLY A 591 -9.78 14.46 4.16
N THR A 592 -9.84 13.25 3.60
CA THR A 592 -11.08 12.53 3.30
C THR A 592 -11.25 11.34 4.24
N MET A 593 -12.45 11.18 4.80
CA MET A 593 -12.83 10.01 5.58
C MET A 593 -14.04 9.33 4.95
N VAL A 594 -13.96 8.01 4.83
CA VAL A 594 -15.04 7.17 4.31
C VAL A 594 -15.56 6.31 5.45
N VAL A 595 -16.87 6.36 5.69
CA VAL A 595 -17.50 5.63 6.79
C VAL A 595 -18.50 4.63 6.23
N TYR A 596 -18.38 3.38 6.64
CA TYR A 596 -19.25 2.28 6.24
C TYR A 596 -20.12 1.85 7.41
N ALA A 597 -21.39 1.57 7.13
CA ALA A 597 -22.33 1.06 8.12
C ALA A 597 -21.97 -0.32 8.69
N ALA A 598 -21.18 -1.12 7.97
CA ALA A 598 -20.65 -2.41 8.42
C ALA A 598 -19.21 -2.63 7.90
N LYS A 599 -18.39 -3.32 8.71
CA LYS A 599 -17.01 -3.71 8.38
C LYS A 599 -16.96 -4.75 7.27
N HIS A 600 -15.77 -5.00 6.75
CA HIS A 600 -15.56 -6.01 5.70
C HIS A 600 -16.07 -7.40 6.15
N GLY A 601 -16.86 -8.04 5.28
CA GLY A 601 -17.44 -9.37 5.54
C GLY A 601 -18.75 -9.38 6.35
N GLU A 602 -19.24 -8.22 6.79
CA GLU A 602 -20.53 -8.06 7.48
C GLU A 602 -21.55 -7.30 6.63
N THR A 603 -22.84 -7.55 6.88
CA THR A 603 -23.97 -6.89 6.21
C THR A 603 -24.58 -5.84 7.15
N ALA A 604 -24.88 -4.65 6.62
CA ALA A 604 -25.62 -3.64 7.37
C ALA A 604 -27.05 -4.15 7.61
N LEU A 605 -27.54 -4.03 8.84
CA LEU A 605 -28.86 -4.49 9.24
C LEU A 605 -29.90 -3.41 8.99
N ASP A 606 -31.09 -3.83 8.56
CA ASP A 606 -32.25 -2.95 8.42
C ASP A 606 -32.85 -2.52 9.77
N GLY A 607 -32.53 -3.25 10.84
CA GLY A 607 -33.08 -3.03 12.19
C GLY A 607 -34.56 -3.41 12.31
N SER A 608 -35.13 -3.22 13.50
CA SER A 608 -36.55 -3.45 13.81
C SER A 608 -37.36 -2.16 13.99
N GLY A 609 -36.71 -1.00 13.83
CA GLY A 609 -37.29 0.34 13.99
C GLY A 609 -37.71 0.99 12.67
N SER A 610 -37.95 2.30 12.70
CA SER A 610 -38.33 3.08 11.51
C SER A 610 -37.17 3.40 10.55
N ASN A 611 -35.92 3.36 11.05
CA ASN A 611 -34.68 3.62 10.33
C ASN A 611 -33.67 2.50 10.63
N SER A 612 -32.60 2.40 9.81
CA SER A 612 -31.49 1.49 10.08
C SER A 612 -30.81 1.81 11.42
N PRO A 613 -30.21 0.82 12.12
CA PRO A 613 -29.46 1.07 13.36
C PRO A 613 -28.32 2.07 13.14
N PHE A 614 -27.66 2.01 11.98
CA PHE A 614 -26.59 2.95 11.61
C PHE A 614 -27.11 4.37 11.40
N ALA A 615 -28.17 4.56 10.60
CA ALA A 615 -28.76 5.87 10.38
C ALA A 615 -29.30 6.49 11.69
N THR A 616 -29.88 5.66 12.55
CA THR A 616 -30.37 6.07 13.88
C THR A 616 -29.23 6.56 14.77
N ALA A 617 -28.16 5.76 14.90
CA ALA A 617 -26.98 6.12 15.69
C ALA A 617 -26.27 7.36 15.11
N LEU A 618 -26.11 7.43 13.79
CA LEU A 618 -25.47 8.56 13.14
C LEU A 618 -26.27 9.86 13.33
N ALA A 619 -27.58 9.85 13.07
CA ALA A 619 -28.44 11.03 13.25
C ALA A 619 -28.40 11.57 14.68
N LYS A 620 -28.46 10.68 15.67
CA LYS A 620 -28.32 11.04 17.10
C LYS A 620 -26.98 11.74 17.36
N ASN A 621 -25.88 11.13 16.94
CA ASN A 621 -24.53 11.61 17.27
C ASN A 621 -24.11 12.88 16.49
N LEU A 622 -24.66 13.11 15.29
CA LEU A 622 -24.48 14.38 14.55
C LEU A 622 -24.98 15.60 15.34
N LEU A 623 -26.00 15.40 16.19
CA LEU A 623 -26.62 16.45 16.99
C LEU A 623 -25.99 16.60 18.38
N THR A 624 -25.05 15.74 18.76
CA THR A 624 -24.36 15.81 20.06
C THR A 624 -23.39 17.01 20.09
N PRO A 625 -23.64 18.02 20.95
CA PRO A 625 -22.78 19.20 21.03
C PRO A 625 -21.36 18.85 21.52
N GLY A 626 -20.34 19.38 20.86
CA GLY A 626 -18.95 19.22 21.28
C GLY A 626 -18.34 17.84 20.99
N LEU A 627 -19.06 16.95 20.28
CA LEU A 627 -18.53 15.64 19.89
C LEU A 627 -17.63 15.78 18.65
N GLU A 628 -16.33 15.52 18.84
CA GLU A 628 -15.34 15.60 17.76
C GLU A 628 -15.58 14.49 16.72
N VAL A 629 -15.42 14.78 15.43
CA VAL A 629 -15.77 13.88 14.31
C VAL A 629 -15.18 12.46 14.42
N ARG A 630 -13.95 12.28 14.88
CA ARG A 630 -13.38 10.92 15.03
C ARG A 630 -14.08 10.18 16.16
N LEU A 631 -14.21 10.84 17.31
CA LEU A 631 -14.92 10.29 18.45
C LEU A 631 -16.41 10.05 18.15
N LEU A 632 -17.01 10.88 17.28
CA LEU A 632 -18.37 10.70 16.79
C LEU A 632 -18.52 9.36 16.09
N PHE A 633 -17.62 9.02 15.15
CA PHE A 633 -17.73 7.75 14.43
C PHE A 633 -17.34 6.54 15.28
N ASP A 634 -16.45 6.69 16.26
CA ASP A 634 -16.24 5.66 17.29
C ASP A 634 -17.51 5.45 18.15
N THR A 635 -18.19 6.53 18.54
CA THR A 635 -19.45 6.47 19.31
C THR A 635 -20.58 5.86 18.48
N VAL A 636 -20.68 6.22 17.19
CA VAL A 636 -21.63 5.61 16.25
C VAL A 636 -21.36 4.11 16.12
N ARG A 637 -20.09 3.70 16.05
CA ARG A 637 -19.74 2.27 16.01
C ARG A 637 -20.25 1.56 17.25
N ASP A 638 -20.01 2.13 18.43
CA ASP A 638 -20.37 1.50 19.69
C ASP A 638 -21.91 1.46 19.86
N ASP A 639 -22.63 2.54 19.56
CA ASP A 639 -24.11 2.59 19.54
C ASP A 639 -24.72 1.53 18.59
N VAL A 640 -24.12 1.31 17.41
CA VAL A 640 -24.59 0.30 16.45
C VAL A 640 -24.27 -1.11 16.94
N MET A 641 -23.08 -1.35 17.50
CA MET A 641 -22.76 -2.65 18.07
C MET A 641 -23.72 -2.98 19.22
N ASP A 642 -24.04 -2.03 20.10
CA ASP A 642 -24.92 -2.26 21.23
C ASP A 642 -26.37 -2.52 20.77
N SER A 643 -26.89 -1.72 19.84
CA SER A 643 -28.26 -1.89 19.33
C SER A 643 -28.46 -3.12 18.43
N THR A 644 -27.39 -3.76 17.99
CA THR A 644 -27.45 -4.93 17.08
C THR A 644 -26.99 -6.23 17.73
N ASP A 645 -26.82 -6.28 19.05
CA ASP A 645 -26.19 -7.42 19.75
C ASP A 645 -24.82 -7.77 19.16
N ARG A 646 -24.08 -6.76 18.70
CA ARG A 646 -22.76 -6.85 18.06
C ARG A 646 -22.75 -7.60 16.73
N LYS A 647 -23.92 -7.73 16.08
CA LYS A 647 -24.06 -8.36 14.74
C LYS A 647 -23.62 -7.45 13.60
N GLN A 648 -23.51 -6.14 13.86
CA GLN A 648 -23.04 -5.14 12.89
C GLN A 648 -22.01 -4.23 13.56
N GLN A 649 -20.86 -4.06 12.91
CA GLN A 649 -19.82 -3.13 13.36
C GLN A 649 -19.51 -2.11 12.26
N PRO A 650 -19.87 -0.82 12.42
CA PRO A 650 -19.43 0.25 11.52
C PRO A 650 -17.91 0.39 11.47
N PHE A 651 -17.39 0.88 10.35
CA PHE A 651 -15.95 1.04 10.14
C PHE A 651 -15.63 2.29 9.31
N SER A 652 -14.58 3.02 9.69
CA SER A 652 -14.11 4.22 9.00
C SER A 652 -12.71 4.04 8.42
N TYR A 653 -12.47 4.59 7.24
CA TYR A 653 -11.18 4.62 6.54
C TYR A 653 -10.78 6.06 6.21
N GLY A 654 -9.50 6.27 5.97
CA GLY A 654 -8.92 7.58 5.68
C GLY A 654 -8.60 8.40 6.93
N SER A 655 -8.06 9.58 6.72
CA SER A 655 -7.63 10.44 7.81
C SER A 655 -8.05 11.89 7.55
N ILE A 656 -8.56 12.54 8.59
CA ILE A 656 -8.78 13.98 8.61
C ILE A 656 -7.59 14.64 9.30
N SER A 657 -7.34 15.93 9.02
CA SER A 657 -6.18 16.66 9.56
C SER A 657 -6.08 16.52 11.09
N ALA A 658 -4.90 16.16 11.62
CA ALA A 658 -4.65 16.08 13.06
C ALA A 658 -4.54 17.46 13.74
N ARG A 659 -4.39 18.54 12.95
CA ARG A 659 -4.21 19.90 13.45
C ARG A 659 -5.52 20.67 13.65
N GLN A 660 -6.65 20.09 13.23
CA GLN A 660 -7.97 20.69 13.32
C GLN A 660 -8.93 19.69 13.93
N GLN A 661 -9.76 20.16 14.86
CA GLN A 661 -10.85 19.39 15.45
C GLN A 661 -12.14 19.81 14.74
N PHE A 662 -12.91 18.82 14.31
CA PHE A 662 -14.15 19.06 13.58
C PHE A 662 -15.33 18.69 14.45
N TYR A 663 -16.34 19.56 14.50
CA TYR A 663 -17.55 19.37 15.29
C TYR A 663 -18.77 19.65 14.41
N PHE A 664 -19.64 18.64 14.26
CA PHE A 664 -20.92 18.83 13.56
C PHE A 664 -21.79 19.83 14.33
N THR A 665 -21.94 19.64 15.63
CA THR A 665 -22.65 20.57 16.51
C THR A 665 -21.67 21.15 17.53
N ALA A 666 -21.52 22.48 17.58
CA ALA A 666 -20.58 23.14 18.49
C ALA A 666 -21.00 22.97 19.97
N ALA A 667 -20.02 22.90 20.89
CA ALA A 667 -20.29 22.98 22.33
C ALA A 667 -20.86 24.36 22.67
N ARG A 668 -21.91 24.40 23.49
CA ARG A 668 -22.52 25.65 23.97
C ARG A 668 -21.74 26.25 25.13
#